data_AF-A0A8J7WVQ6-F1
#
_entry.id   AF-A0A8J7WVQ6-F1
#
_cell.length_a   1.000
_cell.length_b   1.000
_cell.length_c   1.000
_cell.angle_alpha   90.00
_cell.angle_beta   90.00
_cell.angle_gamma   90.00
#
_symmetry.space_group_name_H-M   'P 1'
#
loop_
_entity.id
_entity.type
_entity.pdbx_description
1 polymer ?
#
loop_
_entity_poly.entity_id
_entity_poly.type
_entity_poly.pdbx_seq_one_letter_code
_entity_poly.pdbx_strand_id
1 'polypeptide(L)'
;RTLRSEGVSRFLELGPDGVLTGLARQCVDEDAAVFAAALRAKRDEGEAFAGFLAQAHVAGVEVDWPAFYAGTGARRVDLPTYAFQRDRFWVSPTAGIGDPAAAGLGRIDHPLLAGAVQVGDRDEWLLTGRMSSESAPWVSDHVVLGTVIVPGTALVELAVAAGRHAGSPVIEELVLETPLILTDNAAVRLQVMVGASDEDGCREVAIYSQPEAAGPGDEREMTCHARGTMTNGTPSIADWPAQWPPADTEPIPVDAIYTRTAEIGFDYGPAFQSVRAAWRDDEHVYAEVALPDEYADGAKGYGIHPALFDASLHSGVGWLDRGDSKADVPFSWSGVAIGAVGLARVLVRITSGGEQALRLDIVSEDGQPVATVRTLAFRPVQQSQLENATQRGKQDSLYQLDWVTVAEAGQRSSGSARLAVLGDVGEMAAGERFADLAALDRALAGGGAVPDAVLVAIGAQPGAHRAEAARETTEHTLALLREYLAGERLSDTRLIVVTRNAIAVDDESPDLALAPVWGLVRSAQSEHPGRFLLVDLDADATPDWSALLSLGEPQLALRDGEVRAPRLARAPAALRGAWQLAAERKGSLEGLAIVPCDGDRPLAGNEVRVGIRAAGLNFRDVLIALGMYPGDAPLGSEAAGVILEVGAEVTDLAPGDRVMGLMRNSFGPVAVAYRAMVVPMPAGWSFAQAASVPLVYMTAYYGLSDLAGVKRGERLLVHAAAGGVGMAAVQIAEHLGVEVFATASPGKWDAVRGLGVAAERIASSRDLGFREAFLAATGGEGVDVVLNA
;
A
#
# COMPACT_ATOMS: atom_id res chain seq x y z
N ARG A 1 -19.23 -33.22 57.04
CA ARG A 1 -17.90 -33.53 56.47
C ARG A 1 -17.78 -35.00 56.06
N THR A 2 -18.02 -35.98 56.93
CA THR A 2 -17.97 -37.42 56.57
C THR A 2 -18.89 -37.81 55.40
N LEU A 3 -20.16 -37.40 55.40
CA LEU A 3 -21.05 -37.68 54.26
C LEU A 3 -20.53 -37.08 52.94
N ARG A 4 -19.80 -35.97 53.00
CA ARG A 4 -19.21 -35.35 51.81
C ARG A 4 -18.02 -36.14 51.28
N SER A 5 -17.17 -36.70 52.17
CA SER A 5 -16.08 -37.59 51.73
C SER A 5 -16.60 -38.90 51.11
N GLU A 6 -17.81 -39.33 51.49
CA GLU A 6 -18.54 -40.44 50.86
C GLU A 6 -19.27 -40.04 49.56
N GLY A 7 -19.00 -38.85 49.03
CA GLY A 7 -19.56 -38.38 47.75
C GLY A 7 -20.96 -37.76 47.81
N VAL A 8 -21.55 -37.62 49.00
CA VAL A 8 -22.87 -36.96 49.12
C VAL A 8 -22.74 -35.48 48.78
N SER A 9 -23.56 -35.04 47.82
CA SER A 9 -23.58 -33.67 47.30
C SER A 9 -24.89 -32.94 47.52
N ARG A 10 -25.90 -33.62 48.09
CA ARG A 10 -27.25 -33.09 48.28
C ARG A 10 -27.71 -33.38 49.69
N PHE A 11 -28.07 -32.34 50.43
CA PHE A 11 -28.56 -32.44 51.81
C PHE A 11 -29.94 -31.82 51.87
N LEU A 12 -30.94 -32.66 52.14
CA LEU A 12 -32.35 -32.27 52.18
C LEU A 12 -32.86 -32.38 53.62
N GLU A 13 -33.30 -31.27 54.18
CA GLU A 13 -33.88 -31.23 55.52
C GLU A 13 -35.39 -31.27 55.46
N LEU A 14 -35.98 -32.32 56.04
CA LEU A 14 -37.42 -32.49 56.19
C LEU A 14 -37.82 -32.14 57.63
N GLY A 15 -38.17 -30.88 57.84
CA GLY A 15 -38.56 -30.34 59.14
C GLY A 15 -39.35 -29.05 59.02
N PRO A 16 -39.91 -28.53 60.12
CA PRO A 16 -40.75 -27.33 60.11
C PRO A 16 -39.97 -26.03 59.86
N ASP A 17 -38.63 -26.06 59.90
CA ASP A 17 -37.74 -24.94 59.58
C ASP A 17 -36.37 -25.46 59.10
N GLY A 18 -35.51 -24.58 58.55
CA GLY A 18 -34.23 -24.93 57.94
C GLY A 18 -33.00 -24.82 58.87
N VAL A 19 -33.11 -25.30 60.11
CA VAL A 19 -32.06 -25.12 61.14
C VAL A 19 -30.83 -25.98 60.83
N LEU A 20 -31.01 -27.26 60.51
CA LEU A 20 -29.90 -28.18 60.22
C LEU A 20 -29.22 -27.82 58.90
N THR A 21 -29.96 -27.27 57.95
CA THR A 21 -29.46 -26.74 56.68
C THR A 21 -28.44 -25.63 56.92
N GLY A 22 -28.75 -24.68 57.82
CA GLY A 22 -27.81 -23.61 58.18
C GLY A 22 -26.54 -24.13 58.84
N LEU A 23 -26.66 -25.10 59.76
CA LEU A 23 -25.52 -25.71 60.43
C LEU A 23 -24.67 -26.58 59.47
N ALA A 24 -25.31 -27.30 58.54
CA ALA A 24 -24.64 -28.14 57.57
C ALA A 24 -23.79 -27.33 56.57
N ARG A 25 -24.27 -26.14 56.16
CA ARG A 25 -23.52 -25.18 55.32
C ARG A 25 -22.25 -24.67 56.00
N GLN A 26 -22.23 -24.54 57.32
CA GLN A 26 -21.01 -24.16 58.05
C GLN A 26 -19.97 -25.29 58.09
N CYS A 27 -20.38 -26.52 57.80
CA CYS A 27 -19.52 -27.69 57.87
C CYS A 27 -18.89 -28.07 56.52
N VAL A 28 -19.45 -27.60 55.40
CA VAL A 28 -19.07 -27.95 54.03
C VAL A 28 -19.16 -26.70 53.16
N ASP A 29 -18.14 -26.41 52.36
CA ASP A 29 -18.11 -25.20 51.50
C ASP A 29 -19.38 -25.10 50.63
N GLU A 30 -19.98 -23.89 50.57
CA GLU A 30 -21.31 -23.67 49.97
C GLU A 30 -21.35 -24.01 48.47
N ASP A 31 -20.24 -23.84 47.74
CA ASP A 31 -20.16 -24.13 46.30
C ASP A 31 -20.02 -25.63 45.99
N ALA A 32 -19.79 -26.47 47.02
CA ALA A 32 -19.52 -27.89 46.83
C ALA A 32 -20.77 -28.78 46.93
N ALA A 33 -21.87 -28.31 47.54
CA ALA A 33 -23.05 -29.13 47.79
C ALA A 33 -24.35 -28.32 47.86
N VAL A 34 -25.47 -28.94 47.49
CA VAL A 34 -26.80 -28.32 47.56
C VAL A 34 -27.43 -28.61 48.92
N PHE A 35 -27.94 -27.56 49.55
CA PHE A 35 -28.68 -27.66 50.82
C PHE A 35 -30.06 -27.02 50.68
N ALA A 36 -31.11 -27.82 50.86
CA ALA A 36 -32.49 -27.37 50.76
C ALA A 36 -33.30 -27.85 51.98
N ALA A 37 -34.14 -26.96 52.50
CA ALA A 37 -35.06 -27.24 53.61
C ALA A 37 -36.49 -27.23 53.10
N ALA A 38 -37.29 -28.21 53.52
CA ALA A 38 -38.67 -28.39 53.07
C ALA A 38 -39.59 -27.24 53.45
N LEU A 39 -39.40 -26.67 54.64
CA LEU A 39 -40.21 -25.55 55.15
C LEU A 39 -39.30 -24.49 55.79
N ARG A 40 -39.84 -23.27 55.90
CA ARG A 40 -39.22 -22.17 56.65
C ARG A 40 -40.26 -21.42 57.45
N ALA A 41 -39.90 -21.07 58.68
CA ALA A 41 -40.78 -20.27 59.53
C ALA A 41 -41.15 -18.93 58.86
N LYS A 42 -42.42 -18.52 59.01
CA LYS A 42 -42.97 -17.26 58.46
C LYS A 42 -43.02 -17.16 56.93
N ARG A 43 -43.02 -18.30 56.23
CA ARG A 43 -43.36 -18.39 54.81
C ARG A 43 -44.57 -19.28 54.60
N ASP A 44 -45.27 -19.08 53.49
CA ASP A 44 -46.35 -19.97 53.09
C ASP A 44 -45.80 -21.40 52.88
N GLU A 45 -46.47 -22.39 53.46
CA GLU A 45 -45.99 -23.77 53.44
C GLU A 45 -46.02 -24.37 52.04
N GLY A 46 -47.03 -24.02 51.23
CA GLY A 46 -47.15 -24.49 49.86
C GLY A 46 -46.05 -23.91 48.96
N GLU A 47 -45.81 -22.61 49.06
CA GLU A 47 -44.73 -21.94 48.33
C GLU A 47 -43.34 -22.43 48.78
N ALA A 48 -43.12 -22.59 50.08
CA ALA A 48 -41.85 -23.09 50.62
C ALA A 48 -41.55 -24.52 50.15
N PHE A 49 -42.55 -25.40 50.19
CA PHE A 49 -42.39 -26.78 49.78
C PHE A 49 -42.23 -26.93 48.26
N ALA A 50 -42.97 -26.15 47.46
CA ALA A 50 -42.77 -26.10 46.02
C ALA A 50 -41.35 -25.62 45.64
N GLY A 51 -40.86 -24.58 46.33
CA GLY A 51 -39.49 -24.08 46.16
C GLY A 51 -38.42 -25.11 46.57
N PHE A 52 -38.66 -25.87 47.63
CA PHE A 52 -37.80 -26.99 48.04
C PHE A 52 -37.71 -28.08 46.97
N LEU A 53 -38.85 -28.54 46.45
CA LEU A 53 -38.89 -29.53 45.38
C LEU A 53 -38.20 -29.03 44.10
N ALA A 54 -38.37 -27.75 43.76
CA ALA A 54 -37.69 -27.14 42.62
C ALA A 54 -36.17 -27.12 42.81
N GLN A 55 -35.68 -26.76 44.00
CA GLN A 55 -34.24 -26.81 44.30
C GLN A 55 -33.68 -28.23 44.26
N ALA A 56 -34.41 -29.22 44.78
CA ALA A 56 -34.03 -30.62 44.67
C ALA A 56 -33.96 -31.09 43.22
N HIS A 57 -34.93 -30.69 42.39
CA HIS A 57 -34.97 -31.03 40.97
C HIS A 57 -33.82 -30.39 40.17
N VAL A 58 -33.55 -29.10 40.37
CA VAL A 58 -32.40 -28.41 39.73
C VAL A 58 -31.07 -29.00 40.18
N ALA A 59 -30.98 -29.43 41.43
CA ALA A 59 -29.80 -30.17 41.85
C ALA A 59 -29.65 -31.47 41.06
N GLY A 60 -30.74 -32.08 40.57
CA GLY A 60 -30.78 -33.35 39.81
C GLY A 60 -31.45 -34.51 40.56
N VAL A 61 -32.25 -34.22 41.60
CA VAL A 61 -33.09 -35.25 42.27
C VAL A 61 -34.33 -35.46 41.42
N GLU A 62 -34.69 -36.72 41.18
CA GLU A 62 -35.92 -37.04 40.46
C GLU A 62 -37.13 -36.71 41.35
N VAL A 63 -37.99 -35.82 40.86
CA VAL A 63 -39.21 -35.39 41.56
C VAL A 63 -40.41 -35.81 40.71
N ASP A 64 -41.36 -36.50 41.34
CA ASP A 64 -42.63 -36.87 40.72
C ASP A 64 -43.57 -35.66 40.69
N TRP A 65 -43.36 -34.79 39.70
CA TRP A 65 -44.21 -33.63 39.44
C TRP A 65 -45.68 -33.99 39.15
N PRO A 66 -45.99 -35.07 38.40
CA PRO A 66 -47.36 -35.56 38.27
C PRO A 66 -48.05 -35.81 39.61
N ALA A 67 -47.37 -36.45 40.58
CA ALA A 67 -47.93 -36.66 41.91
C ALA A 67 -48.15 -35.34 42.67
N PHE A 68 -47.20 -34.40 42.59
CA PHE A 68 -47.33 -33.09 43.23
C PHE A 68 -48.53 -32.28 42.73
N TYR A 69 -48.82 -32.34 41.43
CA TYR A 69 -49.92 -31.61 40.82
C TYR A 69 -51.23 -32.41 40.71
N ALA A 70 -51.29 -33.63 41.26
CA ALA A 70 -52.47 -34.49 41.19
C ALA A 70 -53.71 -33.79 41.80
N GLY A 71 -54.83 -33.80 41.08
CA GLY A 71 -56.10 -33.21 41.54
C GLY A 71 -56.20 -31.67 41.44
N THR A 72 -55.13 -30.97 41.05
CA THR A 72 -55.14 -29.49 40.91
C THR A 72 -55.69 -29.00 39.56
N GLY A 73 -55.79 -29.91 38.57
CA GLY A 73 -56.16 -29.57 37.19
C GLY A 73 -55.02 -28.97 36.36
N ALA A 74 -53.80 -28.87 36.92
CA ALA A 74 -52.63 -28.38 36.20
C ALA A 74 -52.28 -29.28 35.01
N ARG A 75 -51.83 -28.67 33.91
CA ARG A 75 -51.41 -29.36 32.68
C ARG A 75 -49.97 -29.01 32.37
N ARG A 76 -49.17 -30.01 32.00
CA ARG A 76 -47.83 -29.77 31.47
C ARG A 76 -47.98 -29.13 30.09
N VAL A 77 -47.37 -27.97 29.92
CA VAL A 77 -47.25 -27.31 28.63
C VAL A 77 -45.82 -27.49 28.14
N ASP A 78 -45.66 -27.89 26.88
CA ASP A 78 -44.34 -27.90 26.25
C ASP A 78 -43.93 -26.44 26.02
N LEU A 79 -42.88 -26.02 26.70
CA LEU A 79 -42.22 -24.76 26.38
C LEU A 79 -41.40 -24.97 25.10
N PRO A 80 -41.28 -23.96 24.21
CA PRO A 80 -40.39 -24.05 23.06
C PRO A 80 -38.99 -24.50 23.51
N THR A 81 -38.41 -25.50 22.83
CA THR A 81 -37.10 -26.09 23.16
C THR A 81 -35.91 -25.17 22.84
N TYR A 82 -36.09 -23.85 22.92
CA TYR A 82 -35.01 -22.91 22.70
C TYR A 82 -34.27 -22.61 24.02
N ALA A 83 -33.54 -23.62 24.48
CA ALA A 83 -32.43 -23.43 25.41
C ALA A 83 -31.17 -23.33 24.56
N PHE A 84 -30.44 -22.21 24.66
CA PHE A 84 -29.15 -22.02 24.00
C PHE A 84 -28.13 -23.08 24.47
N GLN A 85 -28.12 -24.25 23.83
CA GLN A 85 -26.91 -25.07 23.72
C GLN A 85 -25.94 -24.30 22.83
N ARG A 86 -24.75 -24.02 23.34
CA ARG A 86 -23.69 -23.29 22.60
C ARG A 86 -22.98 -24.16 21.55
N ASP A 87 -23.59 -25.26 21.15
CA ASP A 87 -23.11 -26.08 20.04
C ASP A 87 -23.76 -25.56 18.75
N ARG A 88 -22.92 -25.05 17.85
CA ARG A 88 -23.34 -24.48 16.57
C ARG A 88 -23.85 -25.60 15.65
N PHE A 89 -25.18 -25.74 15.55
CA PHE A 89 -25.84 -26.62 14.59
C PHE A 89 -26.70 -25.83 13.58
N TRP A 90 -26.19 -24.70 13.10
CA TRP A 90 -26.71 -24.17 11.85
C TRP A 90 -26.30 -25.14 10.75
N VAL A 91 -27.18 -25.36 9.76
CA VAL A 91 -26.68 -25.69 8.42
C VAL A 91 -25.78 -24.50 8.10
N SER A 92 -24.47 -24.65 8.29
CA SER A 92 -23.53 -23.73 7.70
C SER A 92 -23.97 -23.69 6.26
N PRO A 93 -24.39 -22.53 5.73
CA PRO A 93 -24.35 -22.39 4.30
C PRO A 93 -22.92 -22.78 4.00
N THR A 94 -22.71 -23.87 3.25
CA THR A 94 -21.51 -23.89 2.41
C THR A 94 -21.49 -22.49 1.82
N ALA A 95 -20.38 -21.78 1.98
CA ALA A 95 -20.18 -20.47 1.38
C ALA A 95 -20.16 -20.65 -0.15
N GLY A 96 -21.26 -21.14 -0.71
CA GLY A 96 -21.60 -21.08 -2.09
C GLY A 96 -22.00 -19.64 -2.30
N ILE A 97 -21.16 -18.98 -3.08
CA ILE A 97 -21.53 -17.86 -3.92
C ILE A 97 -23.02 -18.03 -4.29
N GLY A 98 -23.90 -17.16 -3.79
CA GLY A 98 -25.30 -17.14 -4.23
C GLY A 98 -25.35 -17.10 -5.75
N ASP A 99 -26.35 -17.71 -6.38
CA ASP A 99 -26.36 -17.94 -7.83
C ASP A 99 -25.92 -16.68 -8.62
N PRO A 100 -24.67 -16.66 -9.14
CA PRO A 100 -24.11 -15.46 -9.77
C PRO A 100 -24.92 -15.07 -11.02
N ALA A 101 -25.65 -16.02 -11.62
CA ALA A 101 -26.56 -15.76 -12.71
C ALA A 101 -27.72 -14.82 -12.32
N ALA A 102 -28.16 -14.83 -11.05
CA ALA A 102 -29.18 -13.90 -10.56
C ALA A 102 -28.69 -12.44 -10.54
N ALA A 103 -27.38 -12.23 -10.49
CA ALA A 103 -26.72 -10.92 -10.61
C ALA A 103 -26.25 -10.61 -12.03
N GLY A 104 -26.60 -11.45 -13.03
CA GLY A 104 -26.19 -11.29 -14.43
C GLY A 104 -24.74 -11.68 -14.71
N LEU A 105 -24.07 -12.36 -13.79
CA LEU A 105 -22.69 -12.83 -13.95
C LEU A 105 -22.67 -14.26 -14.54
N GLY A 106 -21.72 -14.52 -15.43
CA GLY A 106 -21.41 -15.86 -15.90
C GLY A 106 -20.83 -16.71 -14.77
N ARG A 107 -21.28 -17.97 -14.66
CA ARG A 107 -20.79 -18.89 -13.63
C ARG A 107 -19.38 -19.39 -13.96
N ILE A 108 -18.53 -19.47 -12.95
CA ILE A 108 -17.19 -20.08 -13.02
C ILE A 108 -17.13 -21.20 -12.00
N ASP A 109 -16.69 -22.38 -12.43
CA ASP A 109 -16.46 -23.51 -11.53
C ASP A 109 -15.05 -23.41 -10.95
N HIS A 110 -14.89 -22.54 -9.94
CA HIS A 110 -13.62 -22.32 -9.23
C HIS A 110 -13.86 -22.01 -7.73
N PRO A 111 -13.07 -22.55 -6.78
CA PRO A 111 -13.34 -22.34 -5.35
C PRO A 111 -13.19 -20.91 -4.84
N LEU A 112 -12.39 -20.06 -5.51
CA LEU A 112 -12.16 -18.67 -5.10
C LEU A 112 -12.83 -17.63 -6.01
N LEU A 113 -13.22 -18.02 -7.23
CA LEU A 113 -13.82 -17.13 -8.22
C LEU A 113 -15.31 -17.44 -8.35
N ALA A 114 -16.11 -16.39 -8.24
CA ALA A 114 -17.55 -16.43 -8.10
C ALA A 114 -18.29 -16.24 -9.43
N GLY A 115 -17.80 -15.32 -10.26
CA GLY A 115 -18.44 -15.02 -11.53
C GLY A 115 -17.56 -14.23 -12.48
N ALA A 116 -17.88 -14.33 -13.77
CA ALA A 116 -17.26 -13.59 -14.86
C ALA A 116 -18.25 -12.60 -15.47
N VAL A 117 -17.76 -11.45 -15.89
CA VAL A 117 -18.50 -10.49 -16.72
C VAL A 117 -17.62 -10.00 -17.85
N GLN A 118 -18.19 -9.96 -19.05
CA GLN A 118 -17.55 -9.34 -20.20
C GLN A 118 -17.75 -7.82 -20.14
N VAL A 119 -16.70 -7.05 -20.44
CA VAL A 119 -16.75 -5.59 -20.38
C VAL A 119 -17.43 -5.03 -21.63
N GLY A 120 -18.75 -4.81 -21.54
CA GLY A 120 -19.54 -4.25 -22.63
C GLY A 120 -19.53 -5.19 -23.85
N ASP A 121 -19.14 -4.65 -25.01
CA ASP A 121 -18.95 -5.39 -26.27
C ASP A 121 -17.49 -5.78 -26.53
N ARG A 122 -16.58 -5.46 -25.61
CA ARG A 122 -15.15 -5.75 -25.74
C ARG A 122 -14.85 -7.18 -25.36
N ASP A 123 -13.81 -7.74 -25.98
CA ASP A 123 -13.27 -9.05 -25.61
C ASP A 123 -12.39 -8.97 -24.35
N GLU A 124 -12.87 -8.26 -23.34
CA GLU A 124 -12.24 -8.04 -22.04
C GLU A 124 -13.11 -8.69 -20.96
N TRP A 125 -12.48 -9.35 -20.00
CA TRP A 125 -13.17 -10.10 -18.95
C TRP A 125 -12.77 -9.62 -17.57
N LEU A 126 -13.76 -9.45 -16.70
CA LEU A 126 -13.58 -9.23 -15.26
C LEU A 126 -14.15 -10.44 -14.52
N LEU A 127 -13.29 -11.16 -13.82
CA LEU A 127 -13.67 -12.23 -12.91
C LEU A 127 -13.64 -11.69 -11.49
N THR A 128 -14.64 -12.04 -10.70
CA THR A 128 -14.78 -11.59 -9.31
C THR A 128 -14.83 -12.77 -8.38
N GLY A 129 -14.32 -12.60 -7.16
CA GLY A 129 -14.21 -13.66 -6.18
C GLY A 129 -14.12 -13.13 -4.76
N ARG A 130 -14.01 -14.04 -3.80
CA ARG A 130 -13.82 -13.70 -2.38
C ARG A 130 -12.88 -14.71 -1.73
N MET A 131 -11.97 -14.20 -0.91
CA MET A 131 -11.04 -15.02 -0.14
C MET A 131 -11.07 -14.61 1.33
N SER A 132 -11.19 -15.59 2.20
CA SER A 132 -11.08 -15.46 3.65
C SER A 132 -10.54 -16.75 4.25
N SER A 133 -10.15 -16.73 5.52
CA SER A 133 -9.76 -17.94 6.25
C SER A 133 -10.86 -19.00 6.27
N GLU A 134 -12.14 -18.63 6.15
CA GLU A 134 -13.25 -19.58 6.02
C GLU A 134 -13.36 -20.21 4.62
N SER A 135 -13.14 -19.45 3.54
CA SER A 135 -13.27 -19.95 2.17
C SER A 135 -12.01 -20.64 1.65
N ALA A 136 -10.86 -20.28 2.22
CA ALA A 136 -9.56 -20.87 1.93
C ALA A 136 -8.76 -21.13 3.23
N PRO A 137 -9.17 -22.11 4.05
CA PRO A 137 -8.55 -22.37 5.36
C PRO A 137 -7.06 -22.66 5.29
N TRP A 138 -6.61 -23.25 4.19
CA TRP A 138 -5.19 -23.55 3.95
C TRP A 138 -4.31 -22.30 3.95
N VAL A 139 -4.82 -21.11 3.59
CA VAL A 139 -3.97 -19.89 3.51
C VAL A 139 -3.32 -19.56 4.86
N SER A 140 -4.00 -19.83 5.97
CA SER A 140 -3.48 -19.58 7.32
C SER A 140 -2.21 -20.36 7.63
N ASP A 141 -1.95 -21.45 6.91
CA ASP A 141 -0.75 -22.28 7.05
C ASP A 141 0.43 -21.78 6.20
N HIS A 142 0.27 -20.71 5.41
CA HIS A 142 1.35 -20.12 4.62
C HIS A 142 1.92 -18.86 5.31
N VAL A 143 2.83 -19.10 6.26
CA VAL A 143 3.45 -18.05 7.07
C VAL A 143 4.88 -17.78 6.58
N VAL A 144 5.16 -16.51 6.26
CA VAL A 144 6.46 -16.03 5.82
C VAL A 144 6.89 -14.89 6.74
N LEU A 145 8.03 -15.02 7.40
CA LEU A 145 8.57 -14.06 8.37
C LEU A 145 7.50 -13.63 9.41
N GLY A 146 6.72 -14.60 9.91
CA GLY A 146 5.65 -14.38 10.88
C GLY A 146 4.35 -13.75 10.34
N THR A 147 4.21 -13.57 9.02
CA THR A 147 3.02 -12.99 8.38
C THR A 147 2.29 -14.01 7.52
N VAL A 148 0.96 -14.08 7.61
CA VAL A 148 0.12 -14.92 6.73
C VAL A 148 0.01 -14.26 5.36
N ILE A 149 0.59 -14.91 4.34
CA ILE A 149 0.64 -14.40 2.97
C ILE A 149 -0.08 -15.39 2.06
N VAL A 150 -0.90 -14.90 1.13
CA VAL A 150 -1.43 -15.73 0.05
C VAL A 150 -0.26 -16.11 -0.87
N PRO A 151 0.02 -17.41 -1.06
CA PRO A 151 1.18 -17.84 -1.83
C PRO A 151 1.08 -17.41 -3.30
N GLY A 152 2.22 -17.19 -3.94
CA GLY A 152 2.28 -16.83 -5.36
C GLY A 152 1.57 -17.86 -6.25
N THR A 153 1.60 -19.15 -5.87
CA THR A 153 0.90 -20.23 -6.56
C THR A 153 -0.62 -20.04 -6.59
N ALA A 154 -1.22 -19.39 -5.60
CA ALA A 154 -2.65 -19.05 -5.61
C ALA A 154 -2.96 -17.97 -6.65
N LEU A 155 -2.08 -16.97 -6.79
CA LEU A 155 -2.21 -15.92 -7.80
C LEU A 155 -2.02 -16.50 -9.21
N VAL A 156 -1.07 -17.40 -9.40
CA VAL A 156 -0.85 -18.14 -10.65
C VAL A 156 -2.07 -18.99 -11.00
N GLU A 157 -2.64 -19.71 -10.04
CA GLU A 157 -3.86 -20.49 -10.25
C GLU A 157 -5.00 -19.58 -10.74
N LEU A 158 -5.25 -18.46 -10.03
CA LEU A 158 -6.29 -17.49 -10.38
C LEU A 158 -6.12 -16.94 -11.80
N ALA A 159 -4.88 -16.60 -12.18
CA ALA A 159 -4.57 -16.15 -13.53
C ALA A 159 -4.86 -17.24 -14.57
N VAL A 160 -4.43 -18.48 -14.35
CA VAL A 160 -4.69 -19.59 -15.28
C VAL A 160 -6.19 -19.90 -15.39
N ALA A 161 -6.94 -19.87 -14.27
CA ALA A 161 -8.39 -20.04 -14.27
C ALA A 161 -9.07 -18.94 -15.11
N ALA A 162 -8.63 -17.69 -14.96
CA ALA A 162 -9.14 -16.56 -15.74
C ALA A 162 -8.77 -16.66 -17.23
N GLY A 163 -7.53 -17.00 -17.55
CA GLY A 163 -7.08 -17.18 -18.92
C GLY A 163 -7.79 -18.33 -19.62
N ARG A 164 -8.03 -19.45 -18.94
CA ARG A 164 -8.85 -20.55 -19.48
C ARG A 164 -10.26 -20.07 -19.85
N HIS A 165 -10.87 -19.23 -19.01
CA HIS A 165 -12.18 -18.65 -19.30
C HIS A 165 -12.15 -17.75 -20.55
N ALA A 166 -11.07 -16.99 -20.74
CA ALA A 166 -10.85 -16.09 -21.88
C ALA A 166 -10.22 -16.76 -23.13
N GLY A 167 -9.94 -18.08 -23.10
CA GLY A 167 -9.33 -18.81 -24.21
C GLY A 167 -7.81 -18.67 -24.36
N SER A 168 -7.10 -18.19 -23.32
CA SER A 168 -5.64 -18.03 -23.28
C SER A 168 -5.10 -18.66 -21.98
N PRO A 169 -4.98 -20.01 -21.89
CA PRO A 169 -4.74 -20.72 -20.64
C PRO A 169 -3.29 -20.76 -20.17
N VAL A 170 -2.35 -20.21 -20.95
CA VAL A 170 -0.90 -20.23 -20.64
C VAL A 170 -0.48 -18.84 -20.20
N ILE A 171 0.21 -18.75 -19.07
CA ILE A 171 0.91 -17.54 -18.64
C ILE A 171 2.24 -17.49 -19.37
N GLU A 172 2.44 -16.48 -20.20
CA GLU A 172 3.76 -16.22 -20.80
C GLU A 172 4.70 -15.62 -19.77
N GLU A 173 4.21 -14.61 -19.03
CA GLU A 173 4.88 -13.99 -17.89
C GLU A 173 3.83 -13.50 -16.88
N LEU A 174 4.09 -13.67 -15.59
CA LEU A 174 3.33 -13.08 -14.48
C LEU A 174 4.31 -12.62 -13.41
N VAL A 175 4.31 -11.31 -13.15
CA VAL A 175 5.11 -10.67 -12.11
C VAL A 175 4.24 -10.42 -10.89
N LEU A 176 4.72 -10.84 -9.71
CA LEU A 176 4.09 -10.57 -8.43
C LEU A 176 4.54 -9.20 -7.92
N GLU A 177 3.60 -8.26 -7.79
CA GLU A 177 3.89 -6.87 -7.44
C GLU A 177 3.86 -6.62 -5.93
N THR A 178 2.76 -7.01 -5.29
CA THR A 178 2.50 -6.75 -3.86
C THR A 178 1.97 -8.03 -3.20
N PRO A 179 2.56 -8.47 -2.07
CA PRO A 179 2.03 -9.61 -1.31
C PRO A 179 0.56 -9.37 -0.92
N LEU A 180 -0.29 -10.37 -1.17
CA LEU A 180 -1.65 -10.37 -0.67
C LEU A 180 -1.65 -10.95 0.75
N ILE A 181 -1.95 -10.10 1.73
CA ILE A 181 -1.96 -10.47 3.16
C ILE A 181 -3.41 -10.66 3.61
N LEU A 182 -3.69 -11.78 4.28
CA LEU A 182 -4.96 -12.00 4.96
C LEU A 182 -4.76 -11.84 6.46
N THR A 183 -5.35 -10.78 7.03
CA THR A 183 -5.39 -10.59 8.48
C THR A 183 -6.51 -11.43 9.09
N ASP A 184 -6.35 -11.87 10.34
CA ASP A 184 -7.33 -12.69 11.05
C ASP A 184 -8.76 -12.18 10.91
N ASN A 185 -9.64 -13.03 10.35
CA ASN A 185 -11.07 -12.81 10.12
C ASN A 185 -11.45 -11.75 9.05
N ALA A 186 -10.49 -11.17 8.34
CA ALA A 186 -10.79 -10.28 7.22
C ALA A 186 -10.98 -11.07 5.93
N ALA A 187 -12.01 -10.73 5.18
CA ALA A 187 -12.19 -11.20 3.82
C ALA A 187 -11.75 -10.13 2.83
N VAL A 188 -11.25 -10.58 1.69
CA VAL A 188 -10.91 -9.71 0.55
C VAL A 188 -11.79 -10.08 -0.63
N ARG A 189 -12.23 -9.07 -1.35
CA ARG A 189 -12.82 -9.22 -2.68
C ARG A 189 -11.69 -9.35 -3.68
N LEU A 190 -11.73 -10.37 -4.52
CA LEU A 190 -10.78 -10.61 -5.59
C LEU A 190 -11.35 -10.10 -6.91
N GLN A 191 -10.48 -9.51 -7.72
CA GLN A 191 -10.76 -9.20 -9.11
C GLN A 191 -9.62 -9.68 -10.00
N VAL A 192 -9.92 -10.43 -11.03
CA VAL A 192 -8.97 -10.81 -12.08
C VAL A 192 -9.45 -10.22 -13.38
N MET A 193 -8.67 -9.30 -13.94
CA MET A 193 -8.92 -8.69 -15.24
C MET A 193 -8.12 -9.43 -16.30
N VAL A 194 -8.77 -9.75 -17.41
CA VAL A 194 -8.14 -10.26 -18.62
C VAL A 194 -8.47 -9.31 -19.78
N GLY A 195 -7.44 -8.76 -20.40
CA GLY A 195 -7.56 -7.81 -21.50
C GLY A 195 -8.02 -8.44 -22.81
N ALA A 196 -8.27 -7.57 -23.79
CA ALA A 196 -8.52 -7.98 -25.16
C ALA A 196 -7.32 -8.75 -25.75
N SER A 197 -7.60 -9.69 -26.63
CA SER A 197 -6.56 -10.33 -27.43
C SER A 197 -5.97 -9.31 -28.39
N ASP A 198 -4.65 -9.21 -28.41
CA ASP A 198 -3.94 -8.51 -29.47
C ASP A 198 -3.85 -9.35 -30.77
N GLU A 199 -3.15 -8.81 -31.77
CA GLU A 199 -2.96 -9.45 -33.07
C GLU A 199 -2.19 -10.79 -32.99
N ASP A 200 -1.39 -10.98 -31.94
CA ASP A 200 -0.56 -12.16 -31.70
C ASP A 200 -1.26 -13.21 -30.80
N GLY A 201 -2.50 -12.94 -30.38
CA GLY A 201 -3.25 -13.82 -29.48
C GLY A 201 -2.86 -13.70 -28.01
N CYS A 202 -2.11 -12.64 -27.65
CA CYS A 202 -1.71 -12.35 -26.28
C CYS A 202 -2.77 -11.50 -25.58
N ARG A 203 -2.95 -11.73 -24.27
CA ARG A 203 -3.86 -10.97 -23.41
C ARG A 203 -3.15 -10.52 -22.16
N GLU A 204 -3.32 -9.27 -21.77
CA GLU A 204 -2.88 -8.83 -20.44
C GLU A 204 -3.75 -9.48 -19.34
N VAL A 205 -3.14 -9.80 -18.20
CA VAL A 205 -3.85 -10.24 -16.99
C VAL A 205 -3.40 -9.42 -15.80
N ALA A 206 -4.33 -9.06 -14.92
CA ALA A 206 -4.03 -8.36 -13.68
C ALA A 206 -4.92 -8.87 -12.54
N ILE A 207 -4.32 -9.09 -11.37
CA ILE A 207 -5.01 -9.58 -10.17
C ILE A 207 -5.02 -8.48 -9.13
N TYR A 208 -6.20 -8.18 -8.62
CA TYR A 208 -6.43 -7.19 -7.59
C TYR A 208 -7.17 -7.78 -6.40
N SER A 209 -6.98 -7.14 -5.25
CA SER A 209 -7.83 -7.36 -4.10
C SER A 209 -8.24 -6.05 -3.45
N GLN A 210 -9.36 -6.11 -2.77
CA GLN A 210 -9.84 -5.02 -1.92
C GLN A 210 -10.37 -5.62 -0.63
N PRO A 211 -9.92 -5.16 0.54
CA PRO A 211 -10.49 -5.61 1.81
C PRO A 211 -11.98 -5.31 1.87
N GLU A 212 -12.77 -6.24 2.41
CA GLU A 212 -14.21 -6.05 2.56
C GLU A 212 -14.48 -4.94 3.59
N ALA A 213 -15.31 -3.96 3.22
CA ALA A 213 -15.62 -2.79 4.04
C ALA A 213 -16.39 -3.20 5.31
N ALA A 214 -16.08 -2.58 6.45
CA ALA A 214 -16.77 -2.85 7.71
C ALA A 214 -18.17 -2.18 7.78
N GLY A 215 -18.50 -1.29 6.85
CA GLY A 215 -19.80 -0.60 6.76
C GLY A 215 -19.92 0.29 5.51
N PRO A 216 -21.12 0.85 5.22
CA PRO A 216 -21.32 1.76 4.10
C PRO A 216 -20.52 3.06 4.28
N GLY A 217 -19.67 3.40 3.31
CA GLY A 217 -18.83 4.62 3.31
C GLY A 217 -17.32 4.39 3.47
N ASP A 218 -16.89 3.15 3.72
CA ASP A 218 -15.47 2.76 3.82
C ASP A 218 -14.98 2.30 2.43
N GLU A 219 -14.77 3.23 1.50
CA GLU A 219 -14.14 2.95 0.20
C GLU A 219 -12.63 2.73 0.40
N ARG A 220 -12.22 1.46 0.42
CA ARG A 220 -10.80 1.06 0.50
C ARG A 220 -10.17 1.00 -0.88
N GLU A 221 -8.90 1.34 -1.00
CA GLU A 221 -8.23 1.31 -2.30
C GLU A 221 -8.06 -0.13 -2.82
N MET A 222 -8.16 -0.30 -4.14
CA MET A 222 -7.91 -1.56 -4.82
C MET A 222 -6.39 -1.78 -4.92
N THR A 223 -5.88 -2.90 -4.43
CA THR A 223 -4.45 -3.22 -4.51
C THR A 223 -4.18 -4.20 -5.64
N CYS A 224 -3.20 -3.92 -6.50
CA CYS A 224 -2.74 -4.85 -7.52
C CYS A 224 -1.66 -5.78 -6.94
N HIS A 225 -1.85 -7.10 -7.11
CA HIS A 225 -0.97 -8.13 -6.57
C HIS A 225 -0.11 -8.81 -7.63
N ALA A 226 -0.60 -8.91 -8.86
CA ALA A 226 0.15 -9.48 -9.96
C ALA A 226 -0.32 -8.93 -11.31
N ARG A 227 0.61 -8.82 -12.26
CA ARG A 227 0.34 -8.47 -13.67
C ARG A 227 1.17 -9.32 -14.60
N GLY A 228 0.66 -9.54 -15.80
CA GLY A 228 1.34 -10.37 -16.78
C GLY A 228 0.63 -10.44 -18.10
N THR A 229 1.09 -11.38 -18.93
CA THR A 229 0.55 -11.68 -20.25
C THR A 229 0.27 -13.17 -20.38
N MET A 230 -0.83 -13.48 -21.08
CA MET A 230 -1.30 -14.83 -21.33
C MET A 230 -1.42 -15.11 -22.82
N THR A 231 -1.24 -16.35 -23.22
CA THR A 231 -1.29 -16.79 -24.63
C THR A 231 -2.13 -18.06 -24.79
N ASN A 232 -2.49 -18.36 -26.04
CA ASN A 232 -3.20 -19.59 -26.40
C ASN A 232 -2.24 -20.76 -26.75
N GLY A 233 -1.09 -20.83 -26.09
CA GLY A 233 -0.10 -21.89 -26.32
C GLY A 233 -0.52 -23.24 -25.73
N THR A 234 0.17 -24.31 -26.16
CA THR A 234 0.08 -25.62 -25.50
C THR A 234 1.40 -25.90 -24.80
N PRO A 235 1.42 -26.11 -23.48
CA PRO A 235 2.65 -26.52 -22.80
C PRO A 235 3.09 -27.91 -23.23
N SER A 236 4.41 -28.12 -23.27
CA SER A 236 5.01 -29.44 -23.45
C SER A 236 5.84 -29.81 -22.23
N ILE A 237 5.48 -30.91 -21.57
CA ILE A 237 6.35 -31.56 -20.57
C ILE A 237 7.43 -32.35 -21.30
N ALA A 238 8.68 -32.23 -20.85
CA ALA A 238 9.78 -33.06 -21.35
C ALA A 238 9.63 -34.51 -20.88
N ASP A 239 10.23 -35.47 -21.59
CA ASP A 239 10.13 -36.91 -21.32
C ASP A 239 10.24 -37.24 -19.82
N TRP A 240 9.30 -38.04 -19.32
CA TRP A 240 9.17 -38.38 -17.89
C TRP A 240 9.81 -39.75 -17.59
N PRO A 241 10.44 -39.96 -16.41
CA PRO A 241 10.99 -41.26 -16.04
C PRO A 241 9.93 -42.36 -16.01
N ALA A 242 10.21 -43.49 -16.67
CA ALA A 242 9.31 -44.66 -16.67
C ALA A 242 9.33 -45.45 -15.35
N GLN A 243 10.38 -45.31 -14.55
CA GLN A 243 10.54 -45.90 -13.23
C GLN A 243 10.49 -44.79 -12.16
N TRP A 244 9.80 -45.06 -11.06
CA TRP A 244 9.69 -44.13 -9.93
C TRP A 244 9.98 -44.83 -8.59
N PRO A 245 10.83 -44.27 -7.70
CA PRO A 245 11.67 -43.09 -7.92
C PRO A 245 12.73 -43.34 -9.03
N PRO A 246 13.28 -42.29 -9.66
CA PRO A 246 14.27 -42.44 -10.71
C PRO A 246 15.53 -43.19 -10.22
N ALA A 247 16.12 -44.01 -11.09
CA ALA A 247 17.35 -44.73 -10.79
C ALA A 247 18.52 -43.76 -10.54
N ASP A 248 19.50 -44.20 -9.76
CA ASP A 248 20.73 -43.45 -9.44
C ASP A 248 20.51 -42.10 -8.72
N THR A 249 19.40 -41.95 -8.01
CA THR A 249 19.11 -40.77 -7.18
C THR A 249 19.36 -41.01 -5.68
N GLU A 250 19.77 -39.96 -4.97
CA GLU A 250 19.93 -39.97 -3.51
C GLU A 250 18.67 -39.44 -2.80
N PRO A 251 18.18 -40.09 -1.73
CA PRO A 251 17.03 -39.59 -0.98
C PRO A 251 17.38 -38.33 -0.17
N ILE A 252 16.48 -37.35 -0.18
CA ILE A 252 16.52 -36.16 0.68
C ILE A 252 15.55 -36.39 1.86
N PRO A 253 16.03 -36.32 3.12
CA PRO A 253 15.16 -36.40 4.29
C PRO A 253 14.15 -35.25 4.30
N VAL A 254 12.85 -35.56 4.37
CA VAL A 254 11.77 -34.55 4.36
C VAL A 254 11.88 -33.58 5.53
N ASP A 255 12.20 -34.07 6.73
CA ASP A 255 12.38 -33.22 7.92
C ASP A 255 13.48 -32.17 7.71
N ALA A 256 14.52 -32.49 6.93
CA ALA A 256 15.58 -31.54 6.61
C ALA A 256 15.09 -30.40 5.68
N ILE A 257 14.16 -30.69 4.77
CA ILE A 257 13.56 -29.68 3.89
C ILE A 257 12.83 -28.63 4.73
N TYR A 258 11.93 -29.05 5.62
CA TYR A 258 11.15 -28.10 6.42
C TYR A 258 11.96 -27.44 7.54
N THR A 259 12.94 -28.14 8.12
CA THR A 259 13.89 -27.51 9.05
C THR A 259 14.63 -26.37 8.36
N ARG A 260 15.14 -26.59 7.15
CA ARG A 260 15.85 -25.56 6.39
C ARG A 260 14.95 -24.40 5.99
N THR A 261 13.74 -24.70 5.59
CA THR A 261 12.73 -23.72 5.17
C THR A 261 12.31 -22.81 6.34
N ALA A 262 12.15 -23.37 7.54
CA ALA A 262 11.91 -22.59 8.76
C ALA A 262 13.11 -21.71 9.15
N GLU A 263 14.36 -22.20 9.01
CA GLU A 263 15.57 -21.40 9.31
C GLU A 263 15.70 -20.13 8.47
N ILE A 264 15.21 -20.16 7.23
CA ILE A 264 15.19 -19.00 6.33
C ILE A 264 13.90 -18.18 6.45
N GLY A 265 13.00 -18.52 7.39
CA GLY A 265 11.82 -17.71 7.74
C GLY A 265 10.50 -18.13 7.11
N PHE A 266 10.39 -19.33 6.55
CA PHE A 266 9.12 -19.90 6.05
C PHE A 266 8.55 -20.89 7.07
N ASP A 267 7.59 -20.45 7.87
CA ASP A 267 6.97 -21.20 8.96
C ASP A 267 5.70 -21.93 8.45
N TYR A 268 5.87 -22.86 7.50
CA TYR A 268 4.75 -23.57 6.89
C TYR A 268 3.98 -24.44 7.88
N GLY A 269 2.65 -24.31 7.89
CA GLY A 269 1.71 -25.15 8.62
C GLY A 269 1.33 -26.43 7.87
N PRO A 270 0.42 -27.24 8.44
CA PRO A 270 0.09 -28.58 7.94
C PRO A 270 -0.30 -28.66 6.46
N ALA A 271 -1.07 -27.70 5.93
CA ALA A 271 -1.47 -27.70 4.53
C ALA A 271 -0.28 -27.61 3.56
N PHE A 272 0.77 -26.88 3.94
CA PHE A 272 1.96 -26.64 3.11
C PHE A 272 3.08 -27.66 3.35
N GLN A 273 3.01 -28.43 4.44
CA GLN A 273 3.93 -29.54 4.68
C GLN A 273 3.53 -30.83 3.91
N SER A 274 3.42 -30.72 2.58
CA SER A 274 2.86 -31.77 1.70
C SER A 274 3.88 -32.67 0.99
N VAL A 275 5.18 -32.38 1.04
CA VAL A 275 6.24 -33.29 0.53
C VAL A 275 6.26 -34.60 1.33
N ARG A 276 6.15 -35.74 0.64
CA ARG A 276 6.14 -37.09 1.22
C ARG A 276 7.46 -37.81 1.09
N ALA A 277 8.12 -37.63 -0.04
CA ALA A 277 9.45 -38.14 -0.31
C ALA A 277 10.12 -37.24 -1.35
N ALA A 278 11.45 -37.14 -1.29
CA ALA A 278 12.23 -36.37 -2.24
C ALA A 278 13.56 -37.06 -2.53
N TRP A 279 14.05 -36.88 -3.75
CA TRP A 279 15.31 -37.43 -4.23
C TRP A 279 16.05 -36.41 -5.08
N ARG A 280 17.35 -36.58 -5.23
CA ARG A 280 18.19 -35.73 -6.09
C ARG A 280 19.21 -36.52 -6.87
N ASP A 281 19.57 -36.00 -8.03
CA ASP A 281 20.81 -36.29 -8.74
C ASP A 281 21.58 -34.97 -8.98
N ASP A 282 22.62 -35.00 -9.83
CA ASP A 282 23.44 -33.83 -10.12
C ASP A 282 22.69 -32.71 -10.88
N GLU A 283 21.60 -33.05 -11.60
CA GLU A 283 20.89 -32.17 -12.52
C GLU A 283 19.42 -31.92 -12.14
N HIS A 284 18.84 -32.75 -11.25
CA HIS A 284 17.41 -32.78 -10.95
C HIS A 284 17.11 -32.98 -9.47
N VAL A 285 15.99 -32.41 -9.02
CA VAL A 285 15.32 -32.79 -7.78
C VAL A 285 13.94 -33.36 -8.10
N TYR A 286 13.62 -34.49 -7.50
CA TYR A 286 12.34 -35.18 -7.64
C TYR A 286 11.60 -35.16 -6.31
N ALA A 287 10.27 -35.03 -6.35
CA ALA A 287 9.46 -35.12 -5.15
C ALA A 287 8.10 -35.79 -5.40
N GLU A 288 7.65 -36.53 -4.39
CA GLU A 288 6.25 -36.94 -4.22
C GLU A 288 5.58 -35.93 -3.29
N VAL A 289 4.50 -35.31 -3.76
CA VAL A 289 3.79 -34.28 -3.00
C VAL A 289 2.32 -34.66 -2.90
N ALA A 290 1.79 -34.68 -1.67
CA ALA A 290 0.42 -35.05 -1.40
C ALA A 290 -0.16 -34.18 -0.28
N LEU A 291 -1.31 -33.54 -0.54
CA LEU A 291 -2.06 -32.82 0.48
C LEU A 291 -2.39 -33.74 1.65
N PRO A 292 -2.40 -33.24 2.90
CA PRO A 292 -2.96 -33.96 4.03
C PRO A 292 -4.41 -34.37 3.77
N ASP A 293 -4.86 -35.50 4.34
CA ASP A 293 -6.20 -36.04 4.11
C ASP A 293 -7.33 -35.05 4.42
N GLU A 294 -7.12 -34.16 5.42
CA GLU A 294 -8.04 -33.08 5.78
C GLU A 294 -8.25 -32.02 4.69
N TYR A 295 -7.27 -31.85 3.79
CA TYR A 295 -7.31 -30.89 2.68
C TYR A 295 -7.55 -31.55 1.31
N ALA A 296 -7.50 -32.88 1.22
CA ALA A 296 -7.58 -33.61 -0.05
C ALA A 296 -8.89 -33.35 -0.81
N ASP A 297 -10.04 -33.27 -0.12
CA ASP A 297 -11.31 -32.94 -0.75
C ASP A 297 -11.39 -31.48 -1.27
N GLY A 298 -10.61 -30.58 -0.66
CA GLY A 298 -10.49 -29.17 -1.04
C GLY A 298 -9.75 -28.94 -2.37
N ALA A 299 -9.09 -29.96 -2.91
CA ALA A 299 -8.43 -29.87 -4.22
C ALA A 299 -9.42 -29.72 -5.38
N LYS A 300 -10.66 -30.20 -5.23
CA LYS A 300 -11.68 -30.20 -6.29
C LYS A 300 -11.99 -28.76 -6.75
N GLY A 301 -12.01 -28.56 -8.07
CA GLY A 301 -12.32 -27.27 -8.70
C GLY A 301 -11.10 -26.40 -9.00
N TYR A 302 -9.95 -26.63 -8.36
CA TYR A 302 -8.69 -26.00 -8.76
C TYR A 302 -8.06 -26.75 -9.93
N GLY A 303 -7.31 -26.05 -10.79
CA GLY A 303 -6.38 -26.72 -11.71
C GLY A 303 -5.35 -27.56 -10.93
N ILE A 304 -4.59 -26.89 -10.09
CA ILE A 304 -3.76 -27.52 -9.05
C ILE A 304 -4.03 -26.75 -7.76
N HIS A 305 -4.26 -27.47 -6.65
CA HIS A 305 -4.53 -26.80 -5.38
C HIS A 305 -3.33 -25.92 -4.98
N PRO A 306 -3.51 -24.65 -4.58
CA PRO A 306 -2.39 -23.74 -4.34
C PRO A 306 -1.36 -24.25 -3.34
N ALA A 307 -1.80 -24.88 -2.23
CA ALA A 307 -0.88 -25.48 -1.26
C ALA A 307 -0.12 -26.70 -1.80
N LEU A 308 -0.73 -27.49 -2.70
CA LEU A 308 -0.06 -28.62 -3.36
C LEU A 308 0.98 -28.11 -4.36
N PHE A 309 0.63 -27.07 -5.10
CA PHE A 309 1.52 -26.44 -6.05
C PHE A 309 2.70 -25.77 -5.36
N ASP A 310 2.46 -25.08 -4.25
CA ASP A 310 3.52 -24.44 -3.47
C ASP A 310 4.48 -25.46 -2.87
N ALA A 311 3.95 -26.52 -2.26
CA ALA A 311 4.76 -27.62 -1.74
C ALA A 311 5.61 -28.33 -2.81
N SER A 312 5.23 -28.23 -4.09
CA SER A 312 6.03 -28.72 -5.22
C SER A 312 7.33 -27.93 -5.42
N LEU A 313 7.47 -26.74 -4.81
CA LEU A 313 8.69 -25.93 -4.82
C LEU A 313 9.68 -26.31 -3.71
N HIS A 314 9.19 -26.89 -2.61
CA HIS A 314 9.93 -26.95 -1.34
C HIS A 314 11.18 -27.82 -1.41
N SER A 315 11.14 -28.91 -2.19
CA SER A 315 12.32 -29.77 -2.38
C SER A 315 13.45 -29.07 -3.15
N GLY A 316 13.15 -28.00 -3.90
CA GLY A 316 14.12 -27.19 -4.65
C GLY A 316 14.82 -26.10 -3.83
N VAL A 317 14.40 -25.86 -2.57
CA VAL A 317 14.94 -24.78 -1.71
C VAL A 317 16.46 -24.90 -1.54
N GLY A 318 17.00 -26.13 -1.46
CA GLY A 318 18.44 -26.37 -1.32
C GLY A 318 19.30 -25.90 -2.50
N TRP A 319 18.72 -25.63 -3.67
CA TRP A 319 19.44 -25.06 -4.82
C TRP A 319 19.44 -23.54 -4.85
N LEU A 320 18.53 -22.90 -4.12
CA LEU A 320 18.46 -21.45 -3.98
C LEU A 320 19.38 -20.95 -2.85
N ASP A 321 19.82 -21.86 -1.97
CA ASP A 321 20.60 -21.58 -0.78
C ASP A 321 22.06 -21.21 -1.10
N ARG A 322 22.36 -19.91 -1.04
CA ARG A 322 23.70 -19.34 -1.24
C ARG A 322 24.50 -19.14 0.05
N GLY A 323 23.98 -19.58 1.21
CA GLY A 323 24.62 -19.36 2.51
C GLY A 323 24.42 -17.96 3.12
N ASP A 324 23.79 -17.04 2.38
CA ASP A 324 23.26 -15.78 2.93
C ASP A 324 21.86 -16.06 3.52
N SER A 325 21.65 -15.79 4.80
CA SER A 325 20.45 -16.13 5.59
C SER A 325 19.18 -15.34 5.21
N LYS A 326 18.89 -15.13 3.92
CA LYS A 326 17.76 -14.33 3.44
C LYS A 326 16.63 -15.20 2.89
N ALA A 327 15.39 -14.83 3.22
CA ALA A 327 14.19 -15.43 2.65
C ALA A 327 14.03 -14.97 1.18
N ASP A 328 14.11 -15.90 0.23
CA ASP A 328 13.86 -15.65 -1.18
C ASP A 328 12.44 -16.12 -1.55
N VAL A 329 11.62 -15.23 -2.10
CA VAL A 329 10.23 -15.53 -2.50
C VAL A 329 10.08 -15.54 -4.02
N PRO A 330 9.14 -16.34 -4.57
CA PRO A 330 8.75 -16.24 -5.98
C PRO A 330 8.37 -14.80 -6.35
N PHE A 331 8.94 -14.29 -7.45
CA PHE A 331 8.67 -12.94 -7.93
C PHE A 331 8.16 -12.91 -9.39
N SER A 332 8.69 -13.76 -10.26
CA SER A 332 8.24 -13.85 -11.66
C SER A 332 8.09 -15.29 -12.11
N TRP A 333 7.00 -15.55 -12.82
CA TRP A 333 6.60 -16.85 -13.35
C TRP A 333 6.50 -16.74 -14.87
N SER A 334 7.18 -17.61 -15.61
CA SER A 334 7.13 -17.61 -17.07
C SER A 334 6.81 -18.99 -17.63
N GLY A 335 6.02 -19.00 -18.70
CA GLY A 335 5.58 -20.23 -19.38
C GLY A 335 4.87 -21.18 -18.42
N VAL A 336 3.89 -20.69 -17.66
CA VAL A 336 3.09 -21.52 -16.75
C VAL A 336 1.85 -22.03 -17.45
N ALA A 337 1.62 -23.33 -17.35
CA ALA A 337 0.40 -23.94 -17.82
C ALA A 337 -0.03 -25.08 -16.92
N ILE A 338 -1.34 -25.22 -16.72
CA ILE A 338 -1.94 -26.20 -15.83
C ILE A 338 -2.98 -26.99 -16.65
N GLY A 339 -2.90 -28.31 -16.66
CA GLY A 339 -3.69 -29.22 -17.50
C GLY A 339 -4.75 -30.01 -16.74
N ALA A 340 -4.34 -30.79 -15.72
CA ALA A 340 -5.27 -31.57 -14.90
C ALA A 340 -6.01 -30.68 -13.89
N VAL A 341 -7.13 -31.18 -13.34
CA VAL A 341 -7.99 -30.47 -12.36
C VAL A 341 -8.26 -31.40 -11.18
N GLY A 342 -8.13 -30.89 -9.96
CA GLY A 342 -8.63 -31.56 -8.76
C GLY A 342 -7.77 -32.68 -8.19
N LEU A 343 -6.48 -32.74 -8.51
CA LEU A 343 -5.57 -33.75 -7.93
C LEU A 343 -5.11 -33.34 -6.53
N ALA A 344 -5.06 -34.32 -5.62
CA ALA A 344 -4.51 -34.16 -4.27
C ALA A 344 -3.08 -34.70 -4.13
N ARG A 345 -2.56 -35.39 -5.16
CA ARG A 345 -1.24 -36.01 -5.21
C ARG A 345 -0.59 -35.79 -6.57
N VAL A 346 0.69 -35.45 -6.58
CA VAL A 346 1.48 -35.21 -7.79
C VAL A 346 2.92 -35.67 -7.61
N LEU A 347 3.56 -35.94 -8.75
CA LEU A 347 5.00 -36.15 -8.87
C LEU A 347 5.63 -34.92 -9.49
N VAL A 348 6.78 -34.52 -8.98
CA VAL A 348 7.44 -33.26 -9.33
C VAL A 348 8.87 -33.52 -9.77
N ARG A 349 9.31 -32.83 -10.82
CA ARG A 349 10.71 -32.72 -11.24
C ARG A 349 11.09 -31.24 -11.32
N ILE A 350 12.18 -30.88 -10.64
CA ILE A 350 12.76 -29.53 -10.60
C ILE A 350 14.13 -29.56 -11.25
N THR A 351 14.41 -28.56 -12.09
CA THR A 351 15.72 -28.35 -12.75
C THR A 351 16.16 -26.89 -12.60
N SER A 352 17.47 -26.64 -12.69
CA SER A 352 18.00 -25.27 -12.59
C SER A 352 17.60 -24.50 -13.85
N GLY A 353 16.97 -23.34 -13.65
CA GLY A 353 16.64 -22.39 -14.71
C GLY A 353 17.69 -21.27 -14.87
N GLY A 354 18.82 -21.34 -14.16
CA GLY A 354 19.83 -20.29 -14.06
C GLY A 354 20.19 -19.97 -12.59
N GLU A 355 20.99 -18.92 -12.39
CA GLU A 355 21.56 -18.57 -11.07
C GLU A 355 20.55 -18.28 -9.94
N GLN A 356 19.31 -17.89 -10.27
CA GLN A 356 18.22 -17.57 -9.34
C GLN A 356 16.84 -18.00 -9.89
N ALA A 357 16.81 -19.08 -10.67
CA ALA A 357 15.58 -19.55 -11.28
C ALA A 357 15.45 -21.07 -11.24
N LEU A 358 14.21 -21.54 -11.12
CA LEU A 358 13.85 -22.95 -11.19
C LEU A 358 12.94 -23.21 -12.39
N ARG A 359 13.04 -24.41 -12.95
CA ARG A 359 12.04 -24.97 -13.86
C ARG A 359 11.33 -26.11 -13.15
N LEU A 360 10.02 -26.23 -13.34
CA LEU A 360 9.21 -27.30 -12.75
C LEU A 360 8.36 -28.02 -13.80
N ASP A 361 8.37 -29.34 -13.75
CA ASP A 361 7.40 -30.19 -14.42
C ASP A 361 6.65 -31.00 -13.35
N ILE A 362 5.31 -31.01 -13.41
CA ILE A 362 4.44 -31.69 -12.45
C ILE A 362 3.52 -32.64 -13.22
N VAL A 363 3.45 -33.90 -12.79
CA VAL A 363 2.61 -34.94 -13.38
C VAL A 363 1.77 -35.67 -12.33
N SER A 364 0.75 -36.39 -12.76
CA SER A 364 -0.04 -37.30 -11.90
C SER A 364 0.74 -38.57 -11.58
N GLU A 365 0.22 -39.40 -10.67
CA GLU A 365 0.78 -40.73 -10.38
C GLU A 365 0.78 -41.65 -11.62
N ASP A 366 -0.11 -41.42 -12.58
CA ASP A 366 -0.17 -42.11 -13.88
C ASP A 366 0.75 -41.48 -14.95
N GLY A 367 1.56 -40.48 -14.59
CA GLY A 367 2.47 -39.78 -15.50
C GLY A 367 1.81 -38.78 -16.45
N GLN A 368 0.54 -38.41 -16.23
CA GLN A 368 -0.14 -37.41 -17.06
C GLN A 368 0.28 -35.99 -16.69
N PRO A 369 0.51 -35.08 -17.66
CA PRO A 369 0.82 -33.68 -17.39
C PRO A 369 -0.19 -32.96 -16.50
N VAL A 370 0.29 -32.36 -15.40
CA VAL A 370 -0.53 -31.58 -14.47
C VAL A 370 -0.20 -30.11 -14.55
N ALA A 371 1.07 -29.73 -14.40
CA ALA A 371 1.50 -28.34 -14.53
C ALA A 371 2.94 -28.24 -15.01
N THR A 372 3.27 -27.12 -15.65
CA THR A 372 4.64 -26.77 -16.05
C THR A 372 4.93 -25.34 -15.67
N VAL A 373 6.18 -25.08 -15.29
CA VAL A 373 6.73 -23.74 -15.07
C VAL A 373 8.07 -23.70 -15.77
N ARG A 374 8.15 -22.99 -16.91
CA ARG A 374 9.38 -22.89 -17.70
C ARG A 374 10.48 -22.16 -16.92
N THR A 375 10.12 -21.09 -16.23
CA THR A 375 11.05 -20.32 -15.41
C THR A 375 10.32 -19.71 -14.22
N LEU A 376 10.86 -19.92 -13.03
CA LEU A 376 10.42 -19.33 -11.77
C LEU A 376 11.59 -18.57 -11.16
N ALA A 377 11.52 -17.24 -11.18
CA ALA A 377 12.57 -16.39 -10.63
C ALA A 377 12.24 -15.95 -9.20
N PHE A 378 13.27 -15.91 -8.36
CA PHE A 378 13.17 -15.58 -6.93
C PHE A 378 13.82 -14.22 -6.62
N ARG A 379 13.34 -13.57 -5.56
CA ARG A 379 13.96 -12.35 -5.01
C ARG A 379 13.96 -12.35 -3.48
N PRO A 380 14.96 -11.71 -2.84
CA PRO A 380 14.99 -11.57 -1.40
C PRO A 380 13.87 -10.67 -0.91
N VAL A 381 13.13 -11.10 0.11
CA VAL A 381 12.14 -10.28 0.82
C VAL A 381 12.71 -9.81 2.16
N GLN A 382 12.45 -8.55 2.51
CA GLN A 382 12.80 -8.00 3.83
C GLN A 382 11.56 -7.87 4.72
N GLN A 383 11.72 -8.11 6.02
CA GLN A 383 10.64 -7.99 7.01
C GLN A 383 9.96 -6.61 6.98
N SER A 384 10.73 -5.54 6.80
CA SER A 384 10.21 -4.16 6.70
C SER A 384 9.24 -3.94 5.53
N GLN A 385 9.41 -4.68 4.42
CA GLN A 385 8.49 -4.61 3.27
C GLN A 385 7.12 -5.21 3.61
N LEU A 386 7.09 -6.33 4.36
CA LEU A 386 5.86 -6.97 4.83
C LEU A 386 5.14 -6.13 5.91
N GLU A 387 5.91 -5.53 6.81
CA GLU A 387 5.37 -4.60 7.82
C GLU A 387 4.73 -3.36 7.16
N ASN A 388 5.37 -2.79 6.13
CA ASN A 388 4.81 -1.68 5.36
C ASN A 388 3.52 -2.06 4.63
N ALA A 389 3.47 -3.25 4.01
CA ALA A 389 2.26 -3.77 3.37
C ALA A 389 1.10 -3.93 4.37
N THR A 390 1.40 -4.39 5.59
CA THR A 390 0.43 -4.48 6.70
C THR A 390 -0.01 -3.10 7.21
N GLN A 391 0.84 -2.08 7.11
CA GLN A 391 0.55 -0.70 7.56
C GLN A 391 -0.17 0.18 6.53
N ARG A 392 -0.17 -0.15 5.24
CA ARG A 392 -0.92 0.63 4.21
C ARG A 392 -2.39 0.82 4.57
N GLY A 393 -3.04 -0.20 5.16
CA GLY A 393 -4.42 -0.08 5.65
C GLY A 393 -4.62 0.78 6.92
N LYS A 394 -3.54 1.17 7.63
CA LYS A 394 -3.60 2.04 8.83
C LYS A 394 -3.22 3.50 8.54
N GLN A 395 -2.46 3.78 7.49
CA GLN A 395 -2.05 5.15 7.13
C GLN A 395 -3.17 6.02 6.55
N ASP A 396 -4.32 5.43 6.19
CA ASP A 396 -5.48 6.11 5.61
C ASP A 396 -6.28 7.01 6.57
N SER A 397 -5.81 7.22 7.81
CA SER A 397 -6.52 8.01 8.82
C SER A 397 -6.01 9.45 8.98
N LEU A 398 -4.95 9.84 8.29
CA LEU A 398 -4.37 11.19 8.39
C LEU A 398 -4.88 12.11 7.28
N TYR A 399 -5.37 13.29 7.69
CA TYR A 399 -5.88 14.31 6.79
C TYR A 399 -5.22 15.66 7.07
N GLN A 400 -5.09 16.47 6.04
CA GLN A 400 -4.67 17.87 6.10
C GLN A 400 -5.71 18.77 5.41
N LEU A 401 -5.69 20.06 5.74
CA LEU A 401 -6.46 21.05 4.99
C LEU A 401 -5.68 21.47 3.76
N ASP A 402 -6.33 21.38 2.60
CA ASP A 402 -5.86 21.90 1.33
C ASP A 402 -6.72 23.11 0.93
N TRP A 403 -6.11 24.15 0.37
CA TRP A 403 -6.78 25.41 0.04
C TRP A 403 -6.89 25.55 -1.48
N VAL A 404 -8.08 25.25 -1.99
CA VAL A 404 -8.34 25.23 -3.43
C VAL A 404 -8.86 26.59 -3.89
N THR A 405 -8.29 27.13 -4.96
CA THR A 405 -8.78 28.36 -5.60
C THR A 405 -10.17 28.12 -6.18
N VAL A 406 -11.15 28.90 -5.72
CA VAL A 406 -12.55 28.82 -6.16
C VAL A 406 -12.97 30.03 -7.02
N ALA A 407 -12.23 31.13 -6.96
CA ALA A 407 -12.38 32.26 -7.88
C ALA A 407 -11.07 33.05 -8.01
N GLU A 408 -10.82 33.57 -9.22
CA GLU A 408 -9.67 34.43 -9.54
C GLU A 408 -9.98 35.92 -9.33
N ALA A 409 -8.92 36.70 -9.09
CA ALA A 409 -8.98 38.14 -8.96
C ALA A 409 -9.60 38.81 -10.21
N GLY A 410 -10.76 39.45 -10.05
CA GLY A 410 -11.36 40.32 -11.08
C GLY A 410 -12.70 39.87 -11.66
N GLN A 411 -13.23 38.69 -11.28
CA GLN A 411 -14.61 38.31 -11.59
C GLN A 411 -15.58 39.11 -10.71
N ARG A 412 -15.91 40.33 -11.15
CA ARG A 412 -16.95 41.15 -10.50
C ARG A 412 -18.32 40.59 -10.83
N SER A 413 -19.12 40.33 -9.80
CA SER A 413 -20.53 39.98 -10.02
C SER A 413 -21.30 41.21 -10.50
N SER A 414 -22.34 41.01 -11.32
CA SER A 414 -23.25 42.08 -11.75
C SER A 414 -24.32 42.42 -10.70
N GLY A 415 -24.36 41.69 -9.59
CA GLY A 415 -25.32 41.86 -8.50
C GLY A 415 -24.80 42.82 -7.41
N SER A 416 -25.71 43.52 -6.75
CA SER A 416 -25.42 44.33 -5.56
C SER A 416 -26.21 43.77 -4.38
N ALA A 417 -25.57 42.94 -3.56
CA ALA A 417 -26.16 42.46 -2.31
C ALA A 417 -26.38 43.62 -1.32
N ARG A 418 -27.53 43.67 -0.66
CA ARG A 418 -27.83 44.61 0.42
C ARG A 418 -27.22 44.10 1.71
N LEU A 419 -26.17 44.77 2.17
CA LEU A 419 -25.48 44.43 3.42
C LEU A 419 -25.91 45.34 4.57
N ALA A 420 -26.20 44.73 5.71
CA ALA A 420 -26.21 45.41 7.01
C ALA A 420 -24.86 45.17 7.71
N VAL A 421 -24.18 46.23 8.10
CA VAL A 421 -22.83 46.17 8.67
C VAL A 421 -22.90 46.46 10.17
N LEU A 422 -22.38 45.53 10.98
CA LEU A 422 -22.32 45.67 12.43
C LEU A 422 -20.95 46.22 12.87
N GLY A 423 -20.97 47.27 13.70
CA GLY A 423 -19.78 47.90 14.24
C GLY A 423 -19.00 48.71 13.19
N ASP A 424 -17.72 48.96 13.48
CA ASP A 424 -16.81 49.64 12.56
C ASP A 424 -15.96 48.62 11.80
N VAL A 425 -16.17 48.54 10.49
CA VAL A 425 -15.43 47.68 9.57
C VAL A 425 -14.60 48.50 8.56
N GLY A 426 -14.42 49.80 8.80
CA GLY A 426 -13.66 50.68 7.92
C GLY A 426 -14.27 50.79 6.51
N GLU A 427 -13.41 50.74 5.48
CA GLU A 427 -13.78 50.76 4.06
C GLU A 427 -14.05 49.35 3.48
N MET A 428 -14.06 48.31 4.33
CA MET A 428 -14.17 46.90 3.90
C MET A 428 -15.53 46.52 3.31
N ALA A 429 -16.59 47.28 3.63
CA ALA A 429 -17.93 47.03 3.12
C ALA A 429 -18.71 48.34 2.93
N ALA A 430 -19.41 48.46 1.80
CA ALA A 430 -20.46 49.45 1.58
C ALA A 430 -21.81 48.85 2.00
N GLY A 431 -22.50 49.48 2.95
CA GLY A 431 -23.77 48.98 3.49
C GLY A 431 -24.35 49.90 4.55
N GLU A 432 -25.58 49.61 4.98
CA GLU A 432 -26.21 50.34 6.08
C GLU A 432 -25.56 49.93 7.41
N ARG A 433 -25.12 50.91 8.20
CA ARG A 433 -24.31 50.66 9.41
C ARG A 433 -25.16 50.67 10.66
N PHE A 434 -24.95 49.68 11.51
CA PHE A 434 -25.62 49.51 12.79
C PHE A 434 -24.57 49.30 13.89
N ALA A 435 -24.83 49.85 15.08
CA ALA A 435 -23.92 49.70 16.21
C ALA A 435 -23.82 48.24 16.70
N ASP A 436 -24.96 47.54 16.72
CA ASP A 436 -25.12 46.18 17.22
C ASP A 436 -26.36 45.51 16.58
N LEU A 437 -26.58 44.23 16.87
CA LEU A 437 -27.75 43.48 16.40
C LEU A 437 -29.07 44.08 16.90
N ALA A 438 -29.10 44.62 18.12
CA ALA A 438 -30.28 45.27 18.68
C ALA A 438 -30.69 46.53 17.91
N ALA A 439 -29.73 47.32 17.40
CA ALA A 439 -29.99 48.48 16.55
C ALA A 439 -30.55 48.08 15.20
N LEU A 440 -30.01 47.00 14.60
CA LEU A 440 -30.54 46.42 13.37
C LEU A 440 -31.98 45.92 13.56
N ASP A 441 -32.26 45.18 14.63
CA ASP A 441 -33.61 44.68 14.92
C ASP A 441 -34.62 45.81 15.10
N ARG A 442 -34.25 46.89 15.81
CA ARG A 442 -35.10 48.09 15.94
C ARG A 442 -35.40 48.74 14.59
N ALA A 443 -34.42 48.80 13.68
CA ALA A 443 -34.62 49.35 12.35
C ALA A 443 -35.56 48.49 11.50
N LEU A 444 -35.41 47.15 11.56
CA LEU A 444 -36.31 46.20 10.89
C LEU A 444 -37.72 46.26 11.47
N ALA A 445 -37.86 46.36 12.80
CA ALA A 445 -39.16 46.54 13.46
C ALA A 445 -39.84 47.87 13.07
N GLY A 446 -39.06 48.90 12.75
CA GLY A 446 -39.54 50.20 12.24
C GLY A 446 -39.96 50.20 10.76
N GLY A 447 -39.96 49.04 10.10
CA GLY A 447 -40.31 48.91 8.68
C GLY A 447 -39.11 48.98 7.73
N GLY A 448 -37.88 48.90 8.24
CA GLY A 448 -36.67 48.76 7.44
C GLY A 448 -36.69 47.48 6.60
N ALA A 449 -36.03 47.51 5.45
CA ALA A 449 -35.97 46.35 4.56
C ALA A 449 -34.95 45.32 5.06
N VAL A 450 -35.30 44.03 5.02
CA VAL A 450 -34.39 42.94 5.43
C VAL A 450 -33.16 42.92 4.51
N PRO A 451 -31.93 42.83 5.07
CA PRO A 451 -30.70 42.73 4.28
C PRO A 451 -30.52 41.32 3.71
N ASP A 452 -29.77 41.21 2.62
CA ASP A 452 -29.39 39.92 2.02
C ASP A 452 -28.37 39.18 2.90
N ALA A 453 -27.49 39.93 3.57
CA ALA A 453 -26.56 39.41 4.56
C ALA A 453 -26.23 40.46 5.64
N VAL A 454 -25.90 39.99 6.83
CA VAL A 454 -25.36 40.82 7.92
C VAL A 454 -23.86 40.56 8.00
N LEU A 455 -23.05 41.60 8.07
CA LEU A 455 -21.59 41.50 8.11
C LEU A 455 -21.05 42.01 9.44
N VAL A 456 -20.11 41.26 10.01
CA VAL A 456 -19.39 41.64 11.22
C VAL A 456 -17.90 41.30 11.09
N ALA A 457 -17.02 42.22 11.48
CA ALA A 457 -15.59 41.97 11.58
C ALA A 457 -15.22 41.64 13.03
N ILE A 458 -14.52 40.52 13.23
CA ILE A 458 -14.01 40.10 14.52
C ILE A 458 -12.54 40.51 14.63
N GLY A 459 -12.22 41.30 15.66
CA GLY A 459 -10.87 41.78 15.94
C GLY A 459 -10.48 41.54 17.39
N ALA A 460 -9.19 41.34 17.62
CA ALA A 460 -8.62 41.23 18.96
C ALA A 460 -8.26 42.62 19.52
N GLN A 461 -8.36 42.79 20.84
CA GLN A 461 -7.96 44.02 21.51
C GLN A 461 -6.43 44.23 21.42
N PRO A 462 -5.95 45.39 20.95
CA PRO A 462 -4.52 45.67 20.87
C PRO A 462 -3.84 45.64 22.25
N GLY A 463 -2.70 44.94 22.35
CA GLY A 463 -1.85 44.96 23.55
C GLY A 463 -2.22 43.96 24.67
N ALA A 464 -3.29 43.18 24.50
CA ALA A 464 -3.64 42.10 25.43
C ALA A 464 -2.69 40.88 25.28
N HIS A 465 -2.57 40.07 26.33
CA HIS A 465 -1.84 38.81 26.25
C HIS A 465 -2.56 37.85 25.29
N ARG A 466 -1.84 37.17 24.39
CA ARG A 466 -2.45 36.37 23.28
C ARG A 466 -3.53 35.38 23.76
N ALA A 467 -3.29 34.68 24.86
CA ALA A 467 -4.25 33.72 25.42
C ALA A 467 -5.53 34.39 25.96
N GLU A 468 -5.41 35.59 26.53
CA GLU A 468 -6.56 36.36 27.03
C GLU A 468 -7.36 36.93 25.86
N ALA A 469 -6.66 37.49 24.87
CA ALA A 469 -7.28 37.96 23.63
C ALA A 469 -8.04 36.85 22.89
N ALA A 470 -7.46 35.64 22.82
CA ALA A 470 -8.12 34.48 22.25
C ALA A 470 -9.42 34.12 22.99
N ARG A 471 -9.39 34.10 24.33
CA ARG A 471 -10.57 33.80 25.15
C ARG A 471 -11.67 34.85 24.97
N GLU A 472 -11.32 36.13 25.14
CA GLU A 472 -12.27 37.23 25.04
C GLU A 472 -12.90 37.32 23.65
N THR A 473 -12.11 37.19 22.59
CA THR A 473 -12.63 37.22 21.22
C THR A 473 -13.58 36.05 20.96
N THR A 474 -13.27 34.86 21.47
CA THR A 474 -14.15 33.68 21.36
C THR A 474 -15.46 33.88 22.13
N GLU A 475 -15.40 34.41 23.36
CA GLU A 475 -16.58 34.67 24.18
C GLU A 475 -17.50 35.73 23.56
N HIS A 476 -16.93 36.83 23.06
CA HIS A 476 -17.68 37.86 22.34
C HIS A 476 -18.31 37.30 21.06
N THR A 477 -17.59 36.50 20.30
CA THR A 477 -18.12 35.85 19.09
C THR A 477 -19.28 34.91 19.46
N LEU A 478 -19.14 34.09 20.50
CA LEU A 478 -20.19 33.18 20.94
C LEU A 478 -21.46 33.93 21.36
N ALA A 479 -21.31 35.04 22.10
CA ALA A 479 -22.44 35.89 22.48
C ALA A 479 -23.16 36.46 21.26
N LEU A 480 -22.40 36.96 20.29
CA LEU A 480 -22.91 37.48 19.02
C LEU A 480 -23.67 36.42 18.21
N LEU A 481 -23.10 35.21 18.06
CA LEU A 481 -23.76 34.12 17.32
C LEU A 481 -25.09 33.72 17.98
N ARG A 482 -25.12 33.66 19.33
CA ARG A 482 -26.35 33.34 20.08
C ARG A 482 -27.42 34.42 19.92
N GLU A 483 -27.04 35.69 20.01
CA GLU A 483 -27.96 36.81 19.79
C GLU A 483 -28.50 36.82 18.35
N TYR A 484 -27.64 36.58 17.36
CA TYR A 484 -28.05 36.50 15.95
C TYR A 484 -29.07 35.37 15.71
N LEU A 485 -28.80 34.18 16.26
CA LEU A 485 -29.66 33.01 16.11
C LEU A 485 -31.01 33.17 16.82
N ALA A 486 -31.08 33.97 17.88
CA ALA A 486 -32.33 34.27 18.58
C ALA A 486 -33.24 35.26 17.82
N GLY A 487 -32.72 35.98 16.82
CA GLY A 487 -33.47 36.96 16.04
C GLY A 487 -34.39 36.32 14.99
N GLU A 488 -35.71 36.37 15.19
CA GLU A 488 -36.68 35.81 14.23
C GLU A 488 -36.70 36.53 12.88
N ARG A 489 -36.41 37.84 12.85
CA ARG A 489 -36.47 38.66 11.61
C ARG A 489 -35.32 38.42 10.64
N LEU A 490 -34.27 37.73 11.09
CA LEU A 490 -33.06 37.43 10.33
C LEU A 490 -32.92 35.93 10.05
N SER A 491 -34.02 35.17 10.17
CA SER A 491 -34.01 33.70 10.00
C SER A 491 -33.49 33.25 8.64
N ASP A 492 -33.78 34.03 7.60
CA ASP A 492 -33.43 33.74 6.21
C ASP A 492 -32.18 34.51 5.72
N THR A 493 -31.55 35.27 6.63
CA THR A 493 -30.35 36.06 6.34
C THR A 493 -29.09 35.30 6.76
N ARG A 494 -28.00 35.46 6.01
CA ARG A 494 -26.68 34.93 6.38
C ARG A 494 -25.88 35.94 7.21
N LEU A 495 -25.22 35.47 8.26
CA LEU A 495 -24.21 36.25 8.98
C LEU A 495 -22.83 35.96 8.38
N ILE A 496 -22.19 37.00 7.85
CA ILE A 496 -20.81 36.99 7.37
C ILE A 496 -19.90 37.36 8.55
N VAL A 497 -19.13 36.40 9.03
CA VAL A 497 -18.12 36.60 10.07
C VAL A 497 -16.77 36.80 9.38
N VAL A 498 -16.17 37.97 9.56
CA VAL A 498 -14.91 38.34 8.91
C VAL A 498 -13.77 38.33 9.92
N THR A 499 -12.70 37.64 9.60
CA THR A 499 -11.44 37.64 10.37
C THR A 499 -10.27 38.13 9.51
N ARG A 500 -9.13 38.45 10.15
CA ARG A 500 -7.89 38.78 9.43
C ARG A 500 -6.76 37.86 9.86
N ASN A 501 -6.16 37.16 8.90
CA ASN A 501 -5.09 36.18 9.10
C ASN A 501 -5.37 35.17 10.24
N ALA A 502 -6.64 34.83 10.52
CA ALA A 502 -7.01 33.96 11.63
C ALA A 502 -6.77 32.47 11.34
N ILE A 503 -6.57 32.12 10.08
CA ILE A 503 -6.29 30.75 9.64
C ILE A 503 -5.07 30.73 8.72
N ALA A 504 -4.26 29.68 8.84
CA ALA A 504 -3.13 29.48 7.94
C ALA A 504 -3.64 29.00 6.57
N VAL A 505 -3.29 29.75 5.53
CA VAL A 505 -3.35 29.29 4.15
C VAL A 505 -1.91 28.93 3.76
N ASP A 506 -1.69 27.70 3.31
CA ASP A 506 -0.35 27.15 3.01
C ASP A 506 0.62 27.26 4.21
N ASP A 507 1.80 27.84 4.01
CA ASP A 507 2.87 27.94 5.03
C ASP A 507 2.74 29.19 5.95
N GLU A 508 1.59 29.87 5.92
CA GLU A 508 1.34 31.06 6.75
C GLU A 508 1.24 30.74 8.25
N SER A 509 1.61 31.72 9.08
CA SER A 509 1.36 31.67 10.52
C SER A 509 0.08 32.44 10.87
N PRO A 510 -0.91 31.81 11.53
CA PRO A 510 -2.17 32.48 11.85
C PRO A 510 -2.05 33.39 13.07
N ASP A 511 -2.92 34.40 13.16
CA ASP A 511 -3.16 35.17 14.36
C ASP A 511 -3.88 34.29 15.40
N LEU A 512 -3.09 33.87 16.39
CA LEU A 512 -3.55 33.01 17.47
C LEU A 512 -4.66 33.62 18.34
N ALA A 513 -4.84 34.94 18.34
CA ALA A 513 -5.94 35.59 19.06
C ALA A 513 -7.29 35.40 18.34
N LEU A 514 -7.27 35.23 17.02
CA LEU A 514 -8.46 35.08 16.19
C LEU A 514 -8.72 33.63 15.78
N ALA A 515 -7.70 32.77 15.77
CA ALA A 515 -7.83 31.37 15.35
C ALA A 515 -8.98 30.57 15.98
N PRO A 516 -9.33 30.71 17.28
CA PRO A 516 -10.44 29.94 17.85
C PRO A 516 -11.82 30.33 17.31
N VAL A 517 -11.98 31.53 16.74
CA VAL A 517 -13.21 31.98 16.06
C VAL A 517 -13.57 31.03 14.93
N TRP A 518 -12.57 30.55 14.18
CA TRP A 518 -12.78 29.60 13.09
C TRP A 518 -13.34 28.27 13.57
N GLY A 519 -12.82 27.74 14.68
CA GLY A 519 -13.34 26.53 15.31
C GLY A 519 -14.78 26.70 15.80
N LEU A 520 -15.07 27.82 16.49
CA LEU A 520 -16.39 28.13 17.02
C LEU A 520 -17.45 28.28 15.91
N VAL A 521 -17.16 29.08 14.88
CA VAL A 521 -18.10 29.32 13.77
C VAL A 521 -18.31 28.05 12.96
N ARG A 522 -17.28 27.20 12.79
CA ARG A 522 -17.43 25.89 12.14
C ARG A 522 -18.37 24.98 12.91
N SER A 523 -18.31 24.96 14.25
CA SER A 523 -19.31 24.25 15.06
C SER A 523 -20.72 24.80 14.83
N ALA A 524 -20.88 26.14 14.82
CA ALA A 524 -22.16 26.77 14.55
C ALA A 524 -22.70 26.49 13.13
N GLN A 525 -21.82 26.35 12.13
CA GLN A 525 -22.19 25.95 10.77
C GLN A 525 -22.73 24.53 10.70
N SER A 526 -22.17 23.60 11.47
CA SER A 526 -22.67 22.23 11.57
C SER A 526 -24.04 22.17 12.27
N GLU A 527 -24.25 23.00 13.28
CA GLU A 527 -25.53 23.09 14.01
C GLU A 527 -26.61 23.83 13.21
N HIS A 528 -26.24 24.85 12.43
CA HIS A 528 -27.13 25.68 11.63
C HIS A 528 -26.64 25.85 10.18
N PRO A 529 -26.80 24.81 9.33
CA PRO A 529 -26.32 24.84 7.95
C PRO A 529 -26.86 26.03 7.14
N GLY A 530 -25.97 26.70 6.41
CA GLY A 530 -26.32 27.82 5.52
C GLY A 530 -26.57 29.16 6.21
N ARG A 531 -26.50 29.24 7.55
CA ARG A 531 -26.71 30.50 8.30
C ARG A 531 -25.48 31.39 8.42
N PHE A 532 -24.29 30.84 8.25
CA PHE A 532 -23.02 31.54 8.46
C PHE A 532 -22.08 31.40 7.27
N LEU A 533 -21.46 32.51 6.88
CA LEU A 533 -20.32 32.56 5.97
C LEU A 533 -19.10 33.06 6.75
N LEU A 534 -18.03 32.27 6.79
CA LEU A 534 -16.78 32.65 7.45
C LEU A 534 -15.75 33.07 6.40
N VAL A 535 -15.21 34.27 6.51
CA VAL A 535 -14.26 34.83 5.54
C VAL A 535 -13.03 35.35 6.27
N ASP A 536 -11.85 34.84 5.90
CA ASP A 536 -10.56 35.36 6.39
C ASP A 536 -9.84 36.19 5.33
N LEU A 537 -9.32 37.34 5.73
CA LEU A 537 -8.71 38.32 4.83
C LEU A 537 -7.25 38.59 5.20
N ASP A 538 -6.41 38.87 4.20
CA ASP A 538 -5.11 39.48 4.42
C ASP A 538 -5.22 41.00 4.74
N ALA A 539 -4.09 41.70 4.80
CA ALA A 539 -4.05 43.12 5.13
C ALA A 539 -4.60 44.02 4.00
N ASP A 540 -4.40 43.64 2.74
CA ASP A 540 -4.64 44.47 1.55
C ASP A 540 -5.93 44.08 0.80
N ALA A 541 -6.65 43.07 1.30
CA ALA A 541 -7.88 42.53 0.73
C ALA A 541 -9.00 43.56 0.54
N THR A 542 -9.54 43.60 -0.68
CA THR A 542 -10.77 44.34 -1.06
C THR A 542 -11.87 43.36 -1.53
N PRO A 543 -12.70 42.83 -0.62
CA PRO A 543 -13.66 41.77 -0.96
C PRO A 543 -14.88 42.28 -1.75
N ASP A 544 -15.29 41.53 -2.78
CA ASP A 544 -16.61 41.66 -3.42
C ASP A 544 -17.61 40.72 -2.72
N TRP A 545 -18.31 41.23 -1.72
CA TRP A 545 -19.25 40.46 -0.91
C TRP A 545 -20.38 39.80 -1.71
N SER A 546 -20.81 40.42 -2.82
CA SER A 546 -21.86 39.85 -3.67
C SER A 546 -21.33 38.62 -4.40
N ALA A 547 -20.10 38.69 -4.90
CA ALA A 547 -19.42 37.54 -5.49
C ALA A 547 -19.18 36.43 -4.46
N LEU A 548 -18.65 36.75 -3.27
CA LEU A 548 -18.37 35.74 -2.23
C LEU A 548 -19.64 35.01 -1.77
N LEU A 549 -20.77 35.72 -1.61
CA LEU A 549 -22.05 35.11 -1.24
C LEU A 549 -22.58 34.12 -2.30
N SER A 550 -22.28 34.39 -3.57
CA SER A 550 -22.75 33.58 -4.72
C SER A 550 -22.00 32.27 -4.91
N LEU A 551 -20.79 32.13 -4.34
CA LEU A 551 -19.97 30.92 -4.47
C LEU A 551 -20.57 29.70 -3.77
N GLY A 552 -21.47 29.92 -2.79
CA GLY A 552 -22.07 28.83 -2.02
C GLY A 552 -21.12 28.12 -1.05
N GLU A 553 -19.89 28.63 -0.89
CA GLU A 553 -18.91 28.11 0.06
C GLU A 553 -19.21 28.59 1.49
N PRO A 554 -19.07 27.75 2.52
CA PRO A 554 -19.29 28.14 3.91
C PRO A 554 -18.06 28.85 4.52
N GLN A 555 -16.86 28.58 4.01
CA GLN A 555 -15.60 29.07 4.54
C GLN A 555 -14.71 29.51 3.38
N LEU A 556 -14.16 30.73 3.47
CA LEU A 556 -13.35 31.35 2.42
C LEU A 556 -12.13 32.05 3.03
N ALA A 557 -11.01 32.05 2.30
CA ALA A 557 -9.86 32.89 2.57
C ALA A 557 -9.54 33.72 1.32
N LEU A 558 -9.28 35.01 1.49
CA LEU A 558 -8.84 35.92 0.43
C LEU A 558 -7.36 36.25 0.67
N ARG A 559 -6.51 35.86 -0.28
CA ARG A 559 -5.05 36.09 -0.27
C ARG A 559 -4.61 36.62 -1.61
N ASP A 560 -3.94 37.77 -1.65
CA ASP A 560 -3.39 38.38 -2.87
C ASP A 560 -4.42 38.50 -4.03
N GLY A 561 -5.70 38.68 -3.68
CA GLY A 561 -6.82 38.76 -4.62
C GLY A 561 -7.40 37.42 -5.08
N GLU A 562 -6.86 36.28 -4.66
CA GLU A 562 -7.40 34.95 -4.91
C GLU A 562 -8.37 34.52 -3.81
N VAL A 563 -9.54 33.98 -4.21
CA VAL A 563 -10.51 33.40 -3.29
C VAL A 563 -10.25 31.90 -3.20
N ARG A 564 -9.95 31.42 -1.99
CA ARG A 564 -9.67 30.00 -1.71
C ARG A 564 -10.67 29.43 -0.72
N ALA A 565 -11.02 28.16 -0.90
CA ALA A 565 -11.90 27.42 0.01
C ALA A 565 -11.16 26.19 0.59
N PRO A 566 -11.35 25.88 1.87
CA PRO A 566 -10.69 24.74 2.49
C PRO A 566 -11.35 23.43 2.04
N ARG A 567 -10.53 22.42 1.79
CA ARG A 567 -10.91 21.05 1.48
C ARG A 567 -10.10 20.11 2.37
N LEU A 568 -10.72 19.01 2.79
CA LEU A 568 -10.00 17.98 3.52
C LEU A 568 -9.34 17.03 2.51
N ALA A 569 -8.02 16.94 2.54
CA ALA A 569 -7.23 16.05 1.70
C ALA A 569 -6.46 15.05 2.55
N ARG A 570 -6.06 13.90 1.99
CA ARG A 570 -5.21 12.94 2.70
C ARG A 570 -3.84 13.56 2.93
N ALA A 571 -3.31 13.43 4.14
CA ALA A 571 -1.97 13.92 4.45
C ALA A 571 -0.95 12.94 3.86
N PRO A 572 0.05 13.42 3.09
CA PRO A 572 1.15 12.57 2.66
C PRO A 572 1.92 12.06 3.89
N ALA A 573 2.46 10.84 3.82
CA ALA A 573 3.33 10.33 4.88
C ALA A 573 4.53 11.27 5.03
N ALA A 574 4.60 11.97 6.16
CA ALA A 574 5.71 12.87 6.44
C ALA A 574 6.98 12.05 6.69
N LEU A 575 7.87 11.99 5.70
CA LEU A 575 9.18 11.38 5.85
C LEU A 575 10.01 12.22 6.84
N ARG A 576 10.29 11.64 8.01
CA ARG A 576 11.25 12.20 8.97
C ARG A 576 12.59 11.48 8.79
N GLY A 577 13.68 12.24 8.59
CA GLY A 577 15.03 11.69 8.39
C GLY A 577 15.47 11.62 6.92
N ALA A 578 16.58 10.93 6.67
CA ALA A 578 17.10 10.70 5.31
C ALA A 578 16.10 9.92 4.44
N TRP A 579 15.97 10.38 3.20
CA TRP A 579 15.13 9.75 2.17
C TRP A 579 15.87 9.70 0.84
N GLN A 580 15.42 8.84 -0.07
CA GLN A 580 15.93 8.78 -1.43
C GLN A 580 14.81 8.52 -2.43
N LEU A 581 15.01 8.89 -3.68
CA LEU A 581 14.18 8.47 -4.80
C LEU A 581 14.59 7.06 -5.20
N ALA A 582 13.63 6.13 -5.23
CA ALA A 582 13.82 4.75 -5.65
C ALA A 582 12.76 4.35 -6.68
N ALA A 583 13.07 3.32 -7.48
CA ALA A 583 12.09 2.66 -8.34
C ALA A 583 11.49 1.48 -7.58
N GLU A 584 10.38 1.70 -6.86
CA GLU A 584 9.65 0.63 -6.16
C GLU A 584 9.03 -0.36 -7.14
N ARG A 585 8.59 0.13 -8.31
CA ARG A 585 8.16 -0.71 -9.44
C ARG A 585 9.04 -0.41 -10.65
N LYS A 586 9.73 -1.42 -11.15
CA LYS A 586 10.54 -1.32 -12.38
C LYS A 586 9.64 -1.54 -13.61
N GLY A 587 9.97 -0.91 -14.74
CA GLY A 587 9.23 -1.04 -16.01
C GLY A 587 8.44 0.22 -16.41
N SER A 588 8.23 1.15 -15.47
CA SER A 588 7.59 2.45 -15.73
C SER A 588 8.15 3.54 -14.82
N LEU A 589 8.16 4.78 -15.30
CA LEU A 589 8.54 5.94 -14.49
C LEU A 589 7.48 6.28 -13.42
N GLU A 590 6.26 5.77 -13.54
CA GLU A 590 5.22 5.88 -12.50
C GLU A 590 5.51 5.04 -11.26
N GLY A 591 6.53 4.17 -11.32
CA GLY A 591 7.02 3.38 -10.20
C GLY A 591 8.05 4.08 -9.32
N LEU A 592 8.38 5.34 -9.61
CA LEU A 592 9.29 6.14 -8.79
C LEU A 592 8.59 6.63 -7.52
N ALA A 593 9.23 6.41 -6.37
CA ALA A 593 8.72 6.84 -5.07
C ALA A 593 9.85 7.39 -4.20
N ILE A 594 9.48 8.29 -3.28
CA ILE A 594 10.37 8.77 -2.23
C ILE A 594 10.27 7.78 -1.08
N VAL A 595 11.39 7.14 -0.74
CA VAL A 595 11.47 6.10 0.29
C VAL A 595 12.46 6.48 1.39
N PRO A 596 12.27 6.03 2.64
CA PRO A 596 13.29 6.18 3.68
C PRO A 596 14.61 5.52 3.28
N CYS A 597 15.74 6.07 3.71
CA CYS A 597 17.05 5.48 3.50
C CYS A 597 17.94 5.56 4.74
N ASP A 598 19.08 4.87 4.70
CA ASP A 598 20.06 4.81 5.78
C ASP A 598 21.08 5.96 5.72
N GLY A 599 20.78 7.06 5.02
CA GLY A 599 21.70 8.19 4.85
C GLY A 599 22.17 8.84 6.16
N ASP A 600 21.40 8.67 7.24
CA ASP A 600 21.71 9.16 8.60
C ASP A 600 22.51 8.16 9.46
N ARG A 601 22.90 6.99 8.92
CA ARG A 601 23.68 6.00 9.66
C ARG A 601 25.03 6.56 10.12
N PRO A 602 25.61 6.06 11.23
CA PRO A 602 26.98 6.40 11.62
C PRO A 602 27.99 6.12 10.50
N LEU A 603 28.98 7.01 10.34
CA LEU A 603 30.02 6.89 9.33
C LEU A 603 31.11 5.89 9.75
N ALA A 604 31.61 5.12 8.79
CA ALA A 604 32.87 4.40 8.93
C ALA A 604 34.06 5.37 8.84
N GLY A 605 35.25 4.91 9.25
CA GLY A 605 36.45 5.75 9.35
C GLY A 605 36.80 6.51 8.08
N ASN A 606 36.64 5.91 6.90
CA ASN A 606 37.02 6.46 5.60
C ASN A 606 35.84 7.05 4.79
N GLU A 607 34.71 7.31 5.43
CA GLU A 607 33.51 7.82 4.77
C GLU A 607 33.29 9.31 5.03
N VAL A 608 32.47 9.93 4.19
CA VAL A 608 31.95 11.28 4.39
C VAL A 608 30.44 11.30 4.15
N ARG A 609 29.72 12.10 4.93
CA ARG A 609 28.30 12.41 4.64
C ARG A 609 28.23 13.72 3.90
N VAL A 610 27.59 13.71 2.74
CA VAL A 610 27.43 14.87 1.87
C VAL A 610 25.96 15.28 1.83
N GLY A 611 25.69 16.53 2.18
CA GLY A 611 24.40 17.18 1.95
C GLY A 611 24.28 17.55 0.49
N ILE A 612 23.44 16.82 -0.24
CA ILE A 612 23.33 16.92 -1.69
C ILE A 612 22.72 18.27 -2.07
N ARG A 613 23.24 18.87 -3.13
CA ARG A 613 22.75 20.14 -3.71
C ARG A 613 22.36 19.98 -5.18
N ALA A 614 23.02 19.08 -5.90
CA ALA A 614 22.64 18.63 -7.22
C ALA A 614 23.14 17.20 -7.45
N ALA A 615 22.38 16.39 -8.18
CA ALA A 615 22.76 15.04 -8.57
C ALA A 615 22.68 14.90 -10.10
N GLY A 616 23.59 14.13 -10.68
CA GLY A 616 23.61 13.86 -12.13
C GLY A 616 22.67 12.70 -12.47
N LEU A 617 21.82 12.90 -13.49
CA LEU A 617 20.96 11.85 -14.03
C LEU A 617 21.61 11.22 -15.25
N ASN A 618 21.88 9.92 -15.17
CA ASN A 618 22.57 9.16 -16.19
C ASN A 618 21.63 8.19 -16.91
N PHE A 619 22.02 7.74 -18.10
CA PHE A 619 21.21 6.79 -18.89
C PHE A 619 20.97 5.47 -18.15
N ARG A 620 21.95 5.04 -17.34
CA ARG A 620 21.82 3.93 -16.38
C ARG A 620 20.61 4.09 -15.45
N ASP A 621 20.39 5.27 -14.89
CA ASP A 621 19.29 5.52 -13.96
C ASP A 621 17.93 5.32 -14.64
N VAL A 622 17.83 5.72 -15.92
CA VAL A 622 16.63 5.49 -16.75
C VAL A 622 16.42 4.00 -17.00
N LEU A 623 17.47 3.25 -17.37
CA LEU A 623 17.37 1.81 -17.58
C LEU A 623 17.00 1.06 -16.29
N ILE A 624 17.48 1.50 -15.13
CA ILE A 624 17.11 0.94 -13.83
C ILE A 624 15.61 1.13 -13.58
N ALA A 625 15.10 2.34 -13.76
CA ALA A 625 13.69 2.64 -13.57
C ALA A 625 12.79 1.86 -14.56
N LEU A 626 13.22 1.72 -15.82
CA LEU A 626 12.53 0.95 -16.85
C LEU A 626 12.74 -0.57 -16.76
N GLY A 627 13.49 -1.07 -15.76
CA GLY A 627 13.74 -2.51 -15.61
C GLY A 627 14.61 -3.14 -16.71
N MET A 628 15.28 -2.31 -17.52
CA MET A 628 16.15 -2.74 -18.63
C MET A 628 17.63 -2.85 -18.22
N TYR A 629 17.98 -2.45 -16.99
CA TYR A 629 19.36 -2.52 -16.50
C TYR A 629 19.70 -3.95 -16.03
N PRO A 630 20.86 -4.51 -16.43
CA PRO A 630 21.26 -5.84 -15.98
C PRO A 630 21.63 -5.82 -14.49
N GLY A 631 20.88 -6.58 -13.70
CA GLY A 631 21.10 -6.72 -12.25
C GLY A 631 20.40 -5.65 -11.40
N ASP A 632 20.67 -5.69 -10.09
CA ASP A 632 20.10 -4.73 -9.15
C ASP A 632 21.08 -3.58 -8.86
N ALA A 633 20.53 -2.37 -8.87
CA ALA A 633 21.31 -1.15 -8.94
C ALA A 633 20.49 0.03 -8.41
N PRO A 634 21.06 0.84 -7.50
CA PRO A 634 20.37 2.04 -7.04
C PRO A 634 20.40 3.16 -8.08
N LEU A 635 19.39 4.03 -8.00
CA LEU A 635 19.33 5.30 -8.71
C LEU A 635 20.32 6.31 -8.11
N GLY A 636 20.92 7.13 -8.97
CA GLY A 636 21.85 8.17 -8.58
C GLY A 636 23.26 7.61 -8.38
N SER A 637 24.19 8.07 -9.23
CA SER A 637 25.57 7.59 -9.25
C SER A 637 26.61 8.70 -9.06
N GLU A 638 26.19 9.96 -9.13
CA GLU A 638 27.06 11.12 -8.99
C GLU A 638 26.31 12.31 -8.42
N ALA A 639 27.02 13.17 -7.70
CA ALA A 639 26.46 14.40 -7.17
C ALA A 639 27.52 15.43 -6.81
N ALA A 640 27.05 16.63 -6.52
CA ALA A 640 27.79 17.70 -5.87
C ALA A 640 27.02 18.22 -4.67
N GLY A 641 27.75 18.53 -3.61
CA GLY A 641 27.16 18.92 -2.33
C GLY A 641 28.16 19.47 -1.34
N VAL A 642 27.74 19.52 -0.08
CA VAL A 642 28.53 20.06 1.03
C VAL A 642 28.77 18.96 2.06
N ILE A 643 30.00 18.79 2.53
CA ILE A 643 30.30 17.85 3.61
C ILE A 643 29.53 18.25 4.88
N LEU A 644 28.79 17.32 5.47
CA LEU A 644 28.09 17.47 6.74
C LEU A 644 28.85 16.82 7.89
N GLU A 645 29.47 15.68 7.63
CA GLU A 645 30.22 14.89 8.61
C GLU A 645 31.35 14.13 7.89
N VAL A 646 32.45 13.88 8.59
CA VAL A 646 33.58 13.09 8.11
C VAL A 646 33.91 11.97 9.09
N GLY A 647 34.28 10.81 8.57
CA GLY A 647 34.76 9.68 9.36
C GLY A 647 36.13 9.97 10.00
N ALA A 648 36.46 9.21 11.05
CA ALA A 648 37.63 9.46 11.89
C ALA A 648 39.00 9.38 11.17
N GLU A 649 39.07 8.73 10.01
CA GLU A 649 40.30 8.58 9.21
C GLU A 649 40.42 9.65 8.10
N VAL A 650 39.37 10.45 7.87
CA VAL A 650 39.38 11.52 6.87
C VAL A 650 40.02 12.76 7.49
N THR A 651 41.18 13.15 6.96
CA THR A 651 42.02 14.23 7.52
C THR A 651 42.12 15.48 6.65
N ASP A 652 41.63 15.40 5.40
CA ASP A 652 41.81 16.42 4.37
C ASP A 652 40.50 17.08 3.90
N LEU A 653 39.37 16.67 4.45
CA LEU A 653 38.06 17.31 4.28
C LEU A 653 37.44 17.61 5.64
N ALA A 654 36.61 18.64 5.70
CA ALA A 654 35.87 19.05 6.89
C ALA A 654 34.42 19.42 6.55
N PRO A 655 33.49 19.37 7.54
CA PRO A 655 32.14 19.91 7.37
C PRO A 655 32.14 21.34 6.84
N GLY A 656 31.32 21.60 5.83
CA GLY A 656 31.26 22.86 5.09
C GLY A 656 32.01 22.85 3.76
N ASP A 657 32.93 21.90 3.52
CA ASP A 657 33.64 21.80 2.25
C ASP A 657 32.69 21.42 1.10
N ARG A 658 32.89 22.05 -0.07
CA ARG A 658 32.13 21.76 -1.28
C ARG A 658 32.84 20.65 -2.05
N VAL A 659 32.12 19.58 -2.38
CA VAL A 659 32.67 18.41 -3.06
C VAL A 659 31.80 17.98 -4.23
N MET A 660 32.41 17.25 -5.15
CA MET A 660 31.74 16.54 -6.25
C MET A 660 32.36 15.15 -6.39
N GLY A 661 31.61 14.20 -6.92
CA GLY A 661 32.15 12.85 -7.15
C GLY A 661 31.09 11.80 -7.35
N LEU A 662 31.52 10.54 -7.23
CA LEU A 662 30.64 9.37 -7.33
C LEU A 662 29.99 9.10 -5.99
N MET A 663 28.66 9.14 -5.98
CA MET A 663 27.86 8.99 -4.78
C MET A 663 26.67 8.11 -5.13
N ARG A 664 26.60 6.92 -4.51
CA ARG A 664 25.45 6.03 -4.63
C ARG A 664 24.28 6.62 -3.88
N ASN A 665 23.05 6.32 -4.33
CA ASN A 665 21.83 6.80 -3.68
C ASN A 665 21.75 8.35 -3.62
N SER A 666 22.35 9.03 -4.59
CA SER A 666 22.49 10.49 -4.57
C SER A 666 21.20 11.26 -4.86
N PHE A 667 20.13 10.58 -5.23
CA PHE A 667 18.80 11.20 -5.39
C PHE A 667 18.08 11.33 -4.05
N GLY A 668 18.69 12.05 -3.11
CA GLY A 668 18.18 12.30 -1.77
C GLY A 668 18.79 13.58 -1.19
N PRO A 669 18.42 13.98 0.05
CA PRO A 669 18.97 15.16 0.69
C PRO A 669 20.40 14.93 1.20
N VAL A 670 20.77 13.67 1.42
CA VAL A 670 22.08 13.24 1.92
C VAL A 670 22.56 11.99 1.18
N ALA A 671 23.87 11.86 1.00
CA ALA A 671 24.51 10.61 0.57
C ALA A 671 25.77 10.35 1.41
N VAL A 672 26.03 9.07 1.68
CA VAL A 672 27.29 8.62 2.27
C VAL A 672 28.19 8.09 1.16
N ALA A 673 29.43 8.58 1.12
CA ALA A 673 30.40 8.17 0.11
C ALA A 673 31.77 7.90 0.75
N TYR A 674 32.53 6.98 0.16
CA TYR A 674 33.94 6.83 0.52
C TYR A 674 34.70 8.10 0.16
N ARG A 675 35.62 8.53 1.03
CA ARG A 675 36.48 9.69 0.78
C ARG A 675 37.17 9.61 -0.58
N ALA A 676 37.62 8.44 -0.99
CA ALA A 676 38.30 8.23 -2.28
C ALA A 676 37.43 8.52 -3.51
N MET A 677 36.10 8.54 -3.37
CA MET A 677 35.15 8.75 -4.47
C MET A 677 34.72 10.20 -4.65
N VAL A 678 35.21 11.11 -3.80
CA VAL A 678 34.87 12.53 -3.85
C VAL A 678 36.13 13.39 -3.97
N VAL A 679 35.99 14.53 -4.65
CA VAL A 679 37.04 15.54 -4.80
C VAL A 679 36.52 16.92 -4.42
N PRO A 680 37.39 17.83 -3.95
CA PRO A 680 37.02 19.23 -3.75
C PRO A 680 36.44 19.83 -5.04
N MET A 681 35.31 20.50 -4.92
CA MET A 681 34.66 21.13 -6.06
C MET A 681 35.47 22.36 -6.51
N PRO A 682 35.77 22.52 -7.82
CA PRO A 682 36.49 23.68 -8.33
C PRO A 682 35.84 25.01 -7.94
N ALA A 683 36.69 26.00 -7.63
CA ALA A 683 36.22 27.34 -7.29
C ALA A 683 35.46 27.97 -8.47
N GLY A 684 34.32 28.60 -8.18
CA GLY A 684 33.48 29.27 -9.18
C GLY A 684 32.47 28.38 -9.89
N TRP A 685 32.47 27.06 -9.67
CA TRP A 685 31.45 26.18 -10.23
C TRP A 685 30.15 26.24 -9.42
N SER A 686 29.01 26.15 -10.12
CA SER A 686 27.73 25.84 -9.50
C SER A 686 27.65 24.35 -9.16
N PHE A 687 26.81 23.98 -8.19
CA PHE A 687 26.59 22.57 -7.87
C PHE A 687 26.04 21.78 -9.07
N ALA A 688 25.19 22.39 -9.90
CA ALA A 688 24.66 21.75 -11.10
C ALA A 688 25.76 21.45 -12.13
N GLN A 689 26.69 22.40 -12.36
CA GLN A 689 27.85 22.17 -13.22
C GLN A 689 28.76 21.08 -12.66
N ALA A 690 29.01 21.09 -11.36
CA ALA A 690 29.84 20.09 -10.72
C ALA A 690 29.21 18.69 -10.72
N ALA A 691 27.89 18.57 -10.63
CA ALA A 691 27.19 17.30 -10.66
C ALA A 691 27.12 16.66 -12.06
N SER A 692 27.37 17.42 -13.14
CA SER A 692 27.30 16.92 -14.52
C SER A 692 28.63 16.39 -15.08
N VAL A 693 29.65 16.27 -14.23
CA VAL A 693 31.05 16.00 -14.66
C VAL A 693 31.57 14.62 -14.22
N PRO A 694 31.40 14.16 -12.96
CA PRO A 694 32.14 13.02 -12.42
C PRO A 694 32.07 11.76 -13.28
N LEU A 695 30.87 11.25 -13.54
CA LEU A 695 30.68 9.98 -14.22
C LEU A 695 31.05 10.11 -15.70
N VAL A 696 30.51 11.12 -16.39
CA VAL A 696 30.67 11.24 -17.85
C VAL A 696 32.12 11.51 -18.27
N TYR A 697 32.86 12.37 -17.54
CA TYR A 697 34.28 12.61 -17.82
C TYR A 697 35.16 11.46 -17.38
N MET A 698 34.87 10.82 -16.25
CA MET A 698 35.65 9.65 -15.82
C MET A 698 35.48 8.49 -16.82
N THR A 699 34.27 8.23 -17.30
CA THR A 699 34.02 7.22 -18.34
C THR A 699 34.77 7.53 -19.63
N ALA A 700 34.68 8.78 -20.13
CA ALA A 700 35.37 9.18 -21.35
C ALA A 700 36.90 9.14 -21.18
N TYR A 701 37.43 9.65 -20.06
CA TYR A 701 38.86 9.67 -19.78
C TYR A 701 39.43 8.26 -19.65
N TYR A 702 38.76 7.38 -18.90
CA TYR A 702 39.16 5.97 -18.74
C TYR A 702 39.17 5.24 -20.09
N GLY A 703 38.10 5.41 -20.89
CA GLY A 703 38.01 4.78 -22.21
C GLY A 703 39.09 5.25 -23.19
N LEU A 704 39.33 6.56 -23.27
CA LEU A 704 40.26 7.14 -24.25
C LEU A 704 41.72 7.05 -23.79
N SER A 705 42.00 7.36 -22.53
CA SER A 705 43.38 7.46 -22.02
C SER A 705 43.89 6.13 -21.50
N ASP A 706 43.13 5.46 -20.63
CA ASP A 706 43.64 4.30 -19.90
C ASP A 706 43.47 2.99 -20.69
N LEU A 707 42.35 2.84 -21.40
CA LEU A 707 42.07 1.65 -22.21
C LEU A 707 42.63 1.77 -23.64
N ALA A 708 42.25 2.82 -24.37
CA ALA A 708 42.65 2.99 -25.76
C ALA A 708 44.05 3.60 -25.94
N GLY A 709 44.55 4.35 -24.95
CA GLY A 709 45.87 4.98 -25.02
C GLY A 709 46.00 5.99 -26.16
N VAL A 710 44.92 6.74 -26.45
CA VAL A 710 44.82 7.63 -27.61
C VAL A 710 45.94 8.67 -27.61
N LYS A 711 46.54 8.90 -28.78
CA LYS A 711 47.67 9.82 -28.98
C LYS A 711 47.28 10.99 -29.87
N ARG A 712 48.01 12.10 -29.67
CA ARG A 712 47.92 13.29 -30.53
C ARG A 712 48.07 12.91 -32.01
N GLY A 713 47.15 13.39 -32.85
CA GLY A 713 47.16 13.14 -34.28
C GLY A 713 46.41 11.89 -34.74
N GLU A 714 45.93 11.04 -33.83
CA GLU A 714 45.03 9.93 -34.14
C GLU A 714 43.61 10.45 -34.43
N ARG A 715 42.80 9.60 -35.08
CA ARG A 715 41.41 9.85 -35.44
C ARG A 715 40.49 9.06 -34.52
N LEU A 716 39.56 9.74 -33.85
CA LEU A 716 38.59 9.15 -32.93
C LEU A 716 37.18 9.30 -33.49
N LEU A 717 36.44 8.20 -33.60
CA LEU A 717 34.99 8.22 -33.80
C LEU A 717 34.26 8.18 -32.45
N VAL A 718 33.45 9.20 -32.18
CA VAL A 718 32.57 9.28 -31.00
C VAL A 718 31.11 9.08 -31.44
N HIS A 719 30.51 7.97 -31.03
CA HIS A 719 29.07 7.77 -31.20
C HIS A 719 28.26 8.57 -30.17
N ALA A 720 27.08 9.03 -30.58
CA ALA A 720 26.18 9.85 -29.76
C ALA A 720 26.87 11.08 -29.12
N ALA A 721 27.67 11.80 -29.90
CA ALA A 721 28.54 12.90 -29.43
C ALA A 721 27.80 14.06 -28.75
N ALA A 722 26.49 14.19 -28.97
CA ALA A 722 25.64 15.18 -28.29
C ALA A 722 25.09 14.70 -26.92
N GLY A 723 25.43 13.48 -26.48
CA GLY A 723 25.12 12.97 -25.14
C GLY A 723 26.21 13.32 -24.11
N GLY A 724 25.98 13.03 -22.83
CA GLY A 724 26.91 13.40 -21.74
C GLY A 724 28.34 12.87 -21.93
N VAL A 725 28.49 11.55 -22.06
CA VAL A 725 29.81 10.91 -22.31
C VAL A 725 30.39 11.36 -23.65
N GLY A 726 29.55 11.51 -24.68
CA GLY A 726 29.97 11.97 -26.00
C GLY A 726 30.59 13.37 -25.95
N MET A 727 29.94 14.32 -25.29
CA MET A 727 30.46 15.68 -25.14
C MET A 727 31.78 15.70 -24.36
N ALA A 728 31.88 14.93 -23.27
CA ALA A 728 33.12 14.79 -22.51
C ALA A 728 34.25 14.18 -23.36
N ALA A 729 33.95 13.15 -24.16
CA ALA A 729 34.92 12.52 -25.06
C ALA A 729 35.44 13.49 -26.13
N VAL A 730 34.56 14.31 -26.74
CA VAL A 730 34.98 15.32 -27.72
C VAL A 730 35.93 16.34 -27.08
N GLN A 731 35.62 16.84 -25.88
CA GLN A 731 36.45 17.82 -25.19
C GLN A 731 37.81 17.25 -24.74
N ILE A 732 37.82 16.01 -24.26
CA ILE A 732 39.07 15.31 -23.92
C ILE A 732 39.91 15.06 -25.18
N ALA A 733 39.29 14.62 -26.27
CA ALA A 733 39.98 14.41 -27.54
C ALA A 733 40.58 15.71 -28.10
N GLU A 734 39.86 16.83 -28.01
CA GLU A 734 40.37 18.15 -28.39
C GLU A 734 41.59 18.53 -27.53
N HIS A 735 41.52 18.31 -26.20
CA HIS A 735 42.63 18.56 -25.28
C HIS A 735 43.87 17.72 -25.62
N LEU A 736 43.68 16.45 -26.01
CA LEU A 736 44.76 15.55 -26.43
C LEU A 736 45.27 15.83 -27.86
N GLY A 737 44.60 16.69 -28.63
CA GLY A 737 44.93 17.01 -30.01
C GLY A 737 44.61 15.87 -30.99
N VAL A 738 43.48 15.21 -30.77
CA VAL A 738 42.95 14.07 -31.53
C VAL A 738 41.90 14.58 -32.52
N GLU A 739 41.90 14.03 -33.73
CA GLU A 739 40.93 14.40 -34.76
C GLU A 739 39.60 13.67 -34.55
N VAL A 740 38.54 14.42 -34.20
CA VAL A 740 37.23 13.83 -33.88
C VAL A 740 36.32 13.69 -35.10
N PHE A 741 35.72 12.51 -35.24
CA PHE A 741 34.55 12.20 -36.06
C PHE A 741 33.38 11.88 -35.12
N ALA A 742 32.17 12.36 -35.43
CA ALA A 742 31.07 12.32 -34.48
C ALA A 742 29.76 11.86 -35.14
N THR A 743 29.02 10.96 -34.48
CA THR A 743 27.62 10.72 -34.85
C THR A 743 26.65 11.35 -33.86
N ALA A 744 25.56 11.91 -34.38
CA ALA A 744 24.43 12.39 -33.59
C ALA A 744 23.16 12.40 -34.44
N SER A 745 21.98 12.47 -33.80
CA SER A 745 20.74 12.73 -34.53
C SER A 745 20.81 14.09 -35.25
N PRO A 746 20.25 14.24 -36.48
CA PRO A 746 20.37 15.48 -37.27
C PRO A 746 20.02 16.77 -36.51
N GLY A 747 18.95 16.76 -35.71
CA GLY A 747 18.55 17.92 -34.90
C GLY A 747 19.54 18.34 -33.80
N LYS A 748 20.60 17.55 -33.54
CA LYS A 748 21.65 17.84 -32.55
C LYS A 748 22.99 18.21 -33.18
N TRP A 749 23.10 18.28 -34.50
CA TRP A 749 24.38 18.56 -35.16
C TRP A 749 24.95 19.93 -34.79
N ASP A 750 24.10 20.92 -34.55
CA ASP A 750 24.50 22.27 -34.13
C ASP A 750 25.21 22.25 -32.78
N ALA A 751 24.75 21.41 -31.85
CA ALA A 751 25.41 21.20 -30.57
C ALA A 751 26.80 20.57 -30.75
N VAL A 752 26.93 19.57 -31.63
CA VAL A 752 28.22 18.92 -31.94
C VAL A 752 29.19 19.89 -32.63
N ARG A 753 28.69 20.74 -33.53
CA ARG A 753 29.49 21.83 -34.14
C ARG A 753 29.95 22.84 -33.09
N GLY A 754 29.10 23.14 -32.11
CA GLY A 754 29.44 24.00 -30.97
C GLY A 754 30.59 23.46 -30.10
N LEU A 755 30.87 22.14 -30.17
CA LEU A 755 32.02 21.50 -29.52
C LEU A 755 33.31 21.53 -30.37
N GLY A 756 33.30 22.18 -31.54
CA GLY A 756 34.48 22.30 -32.40
C GLY A 756 34.66 21.20 -33.45
N VAL A 757 33.70 20.27 -33.61
CA VAL A 757 33.75 19.26 -34.67
C VAL A 757 33.33 19.87 -36.01
N ALA A 758 34.15 19.68 -37.05
CA ALA A 758 33.85 20.21 -38.39
C ALA A 758 32.65 19.49 -39.03
N ALA A 759 31.87 20.22 -39.85
CA ALA A 759 30.61 19.73 -40.40
C ALA A 759 30.78 18.46 -41.25
N GLU A 760 31.91 18.33 -41.95
CA GLU A 760 32.25 17.21 -42.82
C GLU A 760 32.57 15.92 -42.02
N ARG A 761 32.77 16.05 -40.70
CA ARG A 761 33.06 14.96 -39.76
C ARG A 761 31.89 14.64 -38.84
N ILE A 762 30.70 15.15 -39.16
CA ILE A 762 29.46 14.86 -38.44
C ILE A 762 28.55 14.02 -39.34
N ALA A 763 28.00 12.93 -38.79
CA ALA A 763 27.04 12.10 -39.49
C ALA A 763 25.85 11.68 -38.59
N SER A 764 24.82 11.13 -39.22
CA SER A 764 23.63 10.62 -38.53
C SER A 764 23.97 9.44 -37.64
N SER A 765 23.42 9.42 -36.43
CA SER A 765 23.45 8.25 -35.52
C SER A 765 22.21 7.36 -35.66
N ARG A 766 21.32 7.63 -36.63
CA ARG A 766 20.05 6.92 -36.84
C ARG A 766 20.10 5.93 -38.01
N ASP A 767 21.23 5.87 -38.70
CA ASP A 767 21.47 5.02 -39.85
C ASP A 767 22.96 4.66 -39.94
N LEU A 768 23.31 3.80 -40.90
CA LEU A 768 24.68 3.32 -41.12
C LEU A 768 25.47 4.20 -42.11
N GLY A 769 24.90 5.30 -42.60
CA GLY A 769 25.51 6.18 -43.61
C GLY A 769 26.79 6.87 -43.12
N PHE A 770 26.99 6.97 -41.81
CA PHE A 770 28.22 7.51 -41.22
C PHE A 770 29.47 6.77 -41.68
N ARG A 771 29.38 5.45 -41.94
CA ARG A 771 30.53 4.64 -42.37
C ARG A 771 31.08 5.14 -43.70
N GLU A 772 30.23 5.34 -44.69
CA GLU A 772 30.63 5.79 -46.03
C GLU A 772 31.10 7.24 -46.00
N ALA A 773 30.39 8.10 -45.25
CA ALA A 773 30.77 9.50 -45.08
C ALA A 773 32.18 9.65 -44.48
N PHE A 774 32.50 8.89 -43.43
CA PHE A 774 33.79 8.98 -42.76
C PHE A 774 34.91 8.29 -43.53
N LEU A 775 34.62 7.19 -44.25
CA LEU A 775 35.60 6.61 -45.18
C LEU A 775 35.95 7.59 -46.31
N ALA A 776 34.96 8.30 -46.86
CA ALA A 776 35.20 9.33 -47.86
C ALA A 776 36.03 10.49 -47.30
N ALA A 777 35.70 10.97 -46.09
CA ALA A 777 36.42 12.06 -45.43
C ALA A 777 37.87 11.70 -45.04
N THR A 778 38.17 10.42 -44.87
CA THR A 778 39.50 9.91 -44.50
C THR A 778 40.28 9.32 -45.68
N GLY A 779 39.79 9.46 -46.91
CA GLY A 779 40.45 8.88 -48.09
C GLY A 779 40.52 7.34 -48.09
N GLY A 780 39.61 6.69 -47.36
CA GLY A 780 39.52 5.24 -47.22
C GLY A 780 40.32 4.64 -46.06
N GLU A 781 41.05 5.44 -45.29
CA GLU A 781 41.88 4.98 -44.17
C GLU A 781 41.06 4.64 -42.91
N GLY A 782 39.92 5.29 -42.70
CA GLY A 782 39.10 5.11 -41.50
C GLY A 782 39.63 5.87 -40.28
N VAL A 783 39.24 5.39 -39.10
CA VAL A 783 39.59 5.97 -37.77
C VAL A 783 40.41 4.97 -36.95
N ASP A 784 41.21 5.49 -36.01
CA ASP A 784 42.09 4.68 -35.16
C ASP A 784 41.36 4.09 -33.96
N VAL A 785 40.45 4.88 -33.36
CA VAL A 785 39.70 4.49 -32.16
C VAL A 785 38.21 4.79 -32.34
N VAL A 786 37.36 3.92 -31.81
CA VAL A 786 35.91 4.09 -31.79
C VAL A 786 35.40 4.02 -30.35
N LEU A 787 34.82 5.12 -29.88
CA LEU A 787 34.02 5.14 -28.66
C LEU A 787 32.56 4.83 -29.03
N ASN A 788 32.22 3.54 -28.92
CA ASN A 788 30.87 3.03 -29.19
C ASN A 788 29.99 3.11 -27.94
N ALA A 789 28.75 3.59 -28.09
CA ALA A 789 27.86 3.96 -26.98
C ALA A 789 26.43 3.46 -27.19
#